data_AF-A0A8S2LF02-F1
#
_entry.id   AF-A0A8S2LF02-F1
#
_cell.length_a   1.000
_cell.length_b   1.000
_cell.length_c   1.000
_cell.angle_alpha   90.00
_cell.angle_beta   90.00
_cell.angle_gamma   90.00
#
_symmetry.space_group_name_H-M   'P 1'
#
loop_
_entity.id
_entity.type
_entity.pdbx_description
1 polymer ?
#
loop_
_entity_poly.entity_id
_entity_poly.type
_entity_poly.pdbx_seq_one_letter_code
_entity_poly.pdbx_strand_id
1 'polypeptide(L)'
;MDSKTKANEDLETLTCPITLQLFRDPVIATDGHAYERVAIVKWIEKHGTSPMTREPLNVADLQSDEYLKQLASQRRTSTVSQMTQYNSVIIPVISANDIEHKYSADMVAYNQNLTQLKKGTRSLSPAVQTSYASQLTSNSPTYNCVDCSSQDHYYGAFLLNASTNDYYRVSIQSSAAIFTYLYASSFLPSDPSSNQIPLTNTGIDIYNSNFFIYLQRDMQYILIVTSRNIFTEAIFLINIVGSNYVYIVPISNNYSTTVTSPSTTTVTSPSTAIVTSPDTTTVTSPSTTTVTSPSTAIATSPDTTTATSPDTTTATSPDTTTATSPNTAIATSPSTATATSPSITTVTSTSTTTSSPSIPTNARWSQNAVTVAGDNIGGNGTDQLLWPDGLTVDGNQTIFVADYENNRIVQWNIDDSNGLVVAGGHGPGNKLNQLYHPIDVSIDKDTNSLIICDYGNKRVLQWSLQSGTTQGEILLSGTFCSGLALDQQRNIYVSSTETFEVTRYQMGSTNGTIVAGGNGAGLGLNQFRWPTYLFVDANQNVYVSDKVNNRVMKWSIGAQEGIVVAGGRAMTKMSTPRGLFVDASGTLYVVDAGNQRVLRWLEGAKQGSVIVGGNGIGNQQNQLNSPMGLAFDRQGNMYVVDSFNHRVQQFSIE
;
A
#
# COMPACT_ATOMS: atom_id res chain seq x y z
N MET A 1 -4.87 52.89 47.10
CA MET A 1 -3.56 52.34 47.50
C MET A 1 -3.72 50.83 47.53
N ASP A 2 -3.19 50.04 46.61
CA ASP A 2 -2.13 50.31 45.65
C ASP A 2 -2.37 49.48 44.37
N SER A 3 -2.23 50.17 43.25
CA SER A 3 -2.33 49.69 41.89
C SER A 3 -1.02 49.05 41.46
N LYS A 4 -0.80 47.75 41.68
CA LYS A 4 0.47 47.12 41.23
C LYS A 4 0.52 45.60 41.01
N THR A 5 -0.60 44.89 40.86
CA THR A 5 -0.55 43.42 40.71
C THR A 5 -1.33 42.80 39.55
N LYS A 6 -1.81 43.60 38.59
CA LYS A 6 -2.42 43.07 37.35
C LYS A 6 -1.52 43.10 36.10
N ALA A 7 -0.28 43.58 36.20
CA ALA A 7 0.60 43.74 35.04
C ALA A 7 1.47 42.50 34.71
N ASN A 8 1.30 41.38 35.41
CA ASN A 8 2.16 40.19 35.25
C ASN A 8 1.48 38.97 34.62
N GLU A 9 0.21 39.07 34.21
CA GLU A 9 -0.46 38.02 33.41
C GLU A 9 -0.40 38.29 31.88
N ASP A 10 -0.05 39.50 31.44
CA ASP A 10 -0.14 39.90 30.02
C ASP A 10 1.13 39.69 29.17
N LEU A 11 2.08 38.88 29.63
CA LEU A 11 3.32 38.59 28.87
C LEU A 11 3.15 37.49 27.81
N GLU A 12 2.07 36.69 27.88
CA GLU A 12 1.80 35.58 26.96
C GLU A 12 1.03 35.96 25.69
N THR A 13 0.51 37.19 25.55
CA THR A 13 -0.44 37.58 24.48
C THR A 13 0.01 38.78 23.64
N LEU A 14 1.32 38.99 23.40
CA LEU A 14 1.81 40.14 22.62
C LEU A 14 1.56 40.06 21.10
N THR A 15 0.73 39.11 20.67
CA THR A 15 0.33 38.86 19.30
C THR A 15 -1.18 39.07 19.15
N CYS A 16 -1.58 39.71 18.05
CA CYS A 16 -2.98 39.87 17.74
C CYS A 16 -3.64 38.53 17.51
N PRO A 17 -4.73 38.19 18.22
CA PRO A 17 -5.39 36.90 18.04
C PRO A 17 -6.03 36.76 16.64
N ILE A 18 -6.25 37.87 15.90
CA ILE A 18 -6.82 37.87 14.55
C ILE A 18 -5.75 37.68 13.47
N THR A 19 -4.62 38.39 13.60
CA THR A 19 -3.56 38.40 12.57
C THR A 19 -2.39 37.49 12.92
N LEU A 20 -2.31 37.03 14.17
CA LEU A 20 -1.20 36.28 14.77
C LEU A 20 0.16 37.00 14.66
N GLN A 21 0.15 38.32 14.42
CA GLN A 21 1.34 39.16 14.35
C GLN A 21 1.50 40.01 15.61
N LEU A 22 2.73 40.45 15.89
CA LEU A 22 3.02 41.41 16.97
C LEU A 22 2.15 42.67 16.83
N PHE A 23 1.44 43.04 17.89
CA PHE A 23 0.53 44.19 17.88
C PHE A 23 1.22 45.46 17.34
N ARG A 24 0.64 46.07 16.30
CA ARG A 24 1.09 47.38 15.79
C ARG A 24 0.45 48.55 16.50
N ASP A 25 -0.85 48.45 16.73
CA ASP A 25 -1.65 49.44 17.46
C ASP A 25 -2.65 48.69 18.36
N PRO A 26 -2.20 48.22 19.55
CA PRO A 26 -3.06 47.47 20.46
C PRO A 26 -4.15 48.36 21.07
N VAL A 27 -5.33 47.77 21.20
CA VAL A 27 -6.53 48.36 21.81
C VAL A 27 -7.20 47.35 22.72
N ILE A 28 -7.83 47.82 23.79
CA ILE A 28 -8.70 47.00 24.64
C ILE A 28 -10.15 47.25 24.25
N ALA A 29 -10.92 46.18 24.08
CA ALA A 29 -12.35 46.25 23.88
C ALA A 29 -13.13 46.07 25.20
N THR A 30 -14.44 46.33 25.16
CA THR A 30 -15.34 46.18 26.31
C THR A 30 -15.47 44.74 26.83
N ASP A 31 -15.06 43.75 26.04
CA ASP A 31 -14.93 42.34 26.47
C ASP A 31 -13.68 42.07 27.34
N GLY A 32 -12.88 43.10 27.60
CA GLY A 32 -11.66 43.01 28.42
C GLY A 32 -10.44 42.44 27.70
N HIS A 33 -10.53 42.15 26.40
CA HIS A 33 -9.42 41.57 25.63
C HIS A 33 -8.72 42.62 24.77
N ALA A 34 -7.42 42.38 24.51
CA ALA A 34 -6.59 43.23 23.67
C ALA A 34 -6.55 42.74 22.21
N TYR A 35 -6.67 43.68 21.27
CA TYR A 35 -6.68 43.43 19.83
C TYR A 35 -5.85 44.43 19.04
N GLU A 36 -5.54 44.13 17.77
CA GLU A 36 -4.92 45.10 16.86
C GLU A 36 -6.03 45.95 16.25
N ARG A 37 -5.96 47.28 16.43
CA ARG A 37 -7.04 48.20 16.07
C ARG A 37 -7.59 47.96 14.66
N VAL A 38 -6.72 47.88 13.66
CA VAL A 38 -7.12 47.72 12.26
C VAL A 38 -7.80 46.36 12.02
N ALA A 39 -7.32 45.30 12.68
CA ALA A 39 -7.84 43.95 12.50
C ALA A 39 -9.21 43.78 13.17
N ILE A 40 -9.37 44.28 14.40
CA ILE A 40 -10.64 44.16 15.13
C ILE A 40 -11.73 45.05 14.53
N VAL A 41 -11.39 46.23 13.99
CA VAL A 41 -12.36 47.07 13.28
C VAL A 41 -12.94 46.34 12.06
N LYS A 42 -12.09 45.78 11.20
CA LYS A 42 -12.55 44.98 10.04
C LYS A 42 -13.35 43.75 10.44
N TRP A 43 -12.99 43.12 11.57
CA TRP A 43 -13.71 41.98 12.09
C TRP A 43 -15.12 42.35 12.55
N ILE A 44 -15.25 43.44 13.32
CA ILE A 44 -16.55 43.96 13.78
C ILE A 44 -17.42 44.38 12.60
N GLU A 45 -16.87 45.06 11.59
CA GLU A 45 -17.62 45.44 10.37
C GLU A 45 -18.21 44.23 9.64
N LYS A 46 -17.54 43.07 9.70
CA LYS A 46 -17.98 41.85 9.00
C LYS A 46 -18.85 40.92 9.85
N HIS A 47 -18.62 40.86 11.16
CA HIS A 47 -19.23 39.83 12.04
C HIS A 47 -20.01 40.42 13.22
N GLY A 48 -19.80 41.69 13.58
CA GLY A 48 -20.50 42.39 14.67
C GLY A 48 -20.21 41.90 16.09
N THR A 49 -19.26 40.97 16.27
CA THR A 49 -19.00 40.30 17.55
C THR A 49 -17.52 40.16 17.86
N SER A 50 -17.19 39.95 19.14
CA SER A 50 -15.85 39.63 19.62
C SER A 50 -15.36 38.32 19.01
N PRO A 51 -14.12 38.25 18.49
CA PRO A 51 -13.55 36.98 18.03
C PRO A 51 -13.24 36.01 19.18
N MET A 52 -13.10 36.50 20.41
CA MET A 52 -12.77 35.68 21.59
C MET A 52 -14.01 35.18 22.32
N THR A 53 -15.00 36.06 22.54
CA THR A 53 -16.17 35.73 23.36
C THR A 53 -17.44 35.53 22.53
N ARG A 54 -17.46 35.94 21.25
CA ARG A 54 -18.63 35.98 20.36
C ARG A 54 -19.76 36.91 20.81
N GLU A 55 -19.53 37.73 21.84
CA GLU A 55 -20.49 38.75 22.28
C GLU A 55 -20.49 39.97 21.33
N PRO A 56 -21.60 40.71 21.20
CA PRO A 56 -21.65 41.92 20.38
C PRO A 56 -20.58 42.94 20.79
N LEU A 57 -19.86 43.50 19.82
CA LEU A 57 -18.77 44.46 20.05
C LEU A 57 -18.92 45.66 19.12
N ASN A 58 -18.72 46.88 19.63
CA ASN A 58 -18.78 48.10 18.83
C ASN A 58 -17.38 48.71 18.65
N VAL A 59 -17.09 49.26 17.47
CA VAL A 59 -15.84 49.95 17.18
C VAL A 59 -15.61 51.15 18.13
N ALA A 60 -16.69 51.81 18.55
CA ALA A 60 -16.62 52.93 19.50
C ALA A 60 -16.09 52.54 20.89
N ASP A 61 -16.16 51.25 21.22
CA ASP A 61 -15.76 50.72 22.53
C ASP A 61 -14.27 50.38 22.62
N LEU A 62 -13.52 50.51 21.51
CA LEU A 62 -12.09 50.18 21.42
C LEU A 62 -11.20 51.31 21.96
N GLN A 63 -10.59 51.10 23.13
CA GLN A 63 -9.69 52.07 23.77
C GLN A 63 -8.21 51.75 23.52
N SER A 64 -7.35 52.77 23.39
CA SER A 64 -5.90 52.59 23.20
C SER A 64 -5.25 51.98 24.44
N ASP A 65 -4.35 51.01 24.25
CA ASP A 65 -3.49 50.49 25.33
C ASP A 65 -2.04 50.98 25.16
N GLU A 66 -1.69 52.04 25.88
CA GLU A 66 -0.36 52.65 25.82
C GLU A 66 0.76 51.78 26.43
N TYR A 67 0.43 50.91 27.39
CA TYR A 67 1.41 50.03 28.02
C TYR A 67 1.83 48.92 27.05
N LEU A 68 0.87 48.28 26.39
CA LEU A 68 1.16 47.26 25.37
C LEU A 68 1.85 47.86 24.14
N LYS A 69 1.53 49.11 23.76
CA LYS A 69 2.28 49.85 22.72
C LYS A 69 3.77 49.95 23.04
N GLN A 70 4.09 50.30 24.28
CA GLN A 70 5.49 50.46 24.70
C GLN A 70 6.22 49.11 24.67
N LEU A 71 5.60 48.03 25.14
CA LEU A 71 6.20 46.68 25.09
C LEU A 71 6.39 46.16 23.65
N ALA A 72 5.41 46.38 22.77
CA ALA A 72 5.51 45.98 21.37
C ALA A 72 6.65 46.72 20.63
N SER A 73 6.89 47.99 20.98
CA SER A 73 7.98 48.78 20.42
C SER A 73 9.36 48.22 20.79
N GLN A 74 9.53 47.76 22.04
CA GLN A 74 10.79 47.22 22.56
C GLN A 74 11.16 45.86 21.92
N ARG A 75 10.18 44.99 21.65
CA ARG A 75 10.44 43.70 20.97
C ARG A 75 10.84 43.85 19.50
N ARG A 76 10.38 44.90 18.81
CA ARG A 76 10.83 45.15 17.43
C ARG A 76 12.30 45.51 17.36
N THR A 77 12.78 46.31 18.30
CA THR A 77 14.20 46.68 18.38
C THR A 77 15.13 45.48 18.65
N SER A 78 14.69 44.48 19.44
CA SER A 78 15.51 43.28 19.70
C SER A 78 15.55 42.30 18.53
N THR A 79 14.50 42.24 17.70
CA THR A 79 14.42 41.34 16.54
C THR A 79 15.30 41.84 15.39
N VAL A 80 15.44 43.16 15.23
CA VAL A 80 16.31 43.77 14.21
C VAL A 80 17.80 43.57 14.52
N SER A 81 18.20 43.53 15.80
CA SER A 81 19.60 43.23 16.20
C SER A 81 20.02 41.77 15.96
N GLN A 82 19.08 40.83 15.80
CA GLN A 82 19.38 39.41 15.55
C GLN A 82 19.43 39.05 14.04
N MET A 83 18.93 39.92 13.15
CA MET A 83 18.92 39.65 11.69
C MET A 83 20.15 40.17 10.92
N THR A 84 21.10 40.86 11.56
CA THR A 84 22.23 41.48 10.85
C THR A 84 23.43 40.57 10.58
N GLN A 85 23.41 39.28 10.93
CA GLN A 85 24.61 38.44 10.86
C GLN A 85 24.63 37.32 9.80
N TYR A 86 23.55 37.08 9.05
CA TYR A 86 23.56 36.11 7.95
C TYR A 86 22.64 36.56 6.83
N ASN A 87 23.21 37.10 5.74
CA ASN A 87 22.79 36.87 4.34
C ASN A 87 23.39 37.92 3.40
N SER A 88 24.25 37.47 2.49
CA SER A 88 24.44 38.13 1.19
C SER A 88 25.09 37.18 0.17
N VAL A 89 24.29 36.33 -0.47
CA VAL A 89 24.53 35.87 -1.85
C VAL A 89 23.18 35.79 -2.57
N ILE A 90 23.02 36.60 -3.61
CA ILE A 90 21.87 36.67 -4.52
C ILE A 90 22.32 36.11 -5.87
N ILE A 91 21.55 35.19 -6.47
CA ILE A 91 21.56 34.93 -7.93
C ILE A 91 20.10 34.77 -8.43
N PRO A 92 19.72 35.34 -9.59
CA PRO A 92 18.33 35.56 -9.98
C PRO A 92 17.74 34.54 -10.98
N VAL A 93 16.41 34.57 -11.07
CA VAL A 93 15.51 33.82 -11.96
C VAL A 93 15.48 34.39 -13.38
N ILE A 94 15.40 33.54 -14.42
CA ILE A 94 14.97 33.92 -15.80
C ILE A 94 14.04 32.83 -16.41
N SER A 95 13.03 33.29 -17.15
CA SER A 95 11.86 32.62 -17.73
C SER A 95 11.99 32.17 -19.21
N ALA A 96 10.91 31.56 -19.72
CA ALA A 96 10.69 30.80 -20.97
C ALA A 96 10.53 31.59 -22.31
N ASN A 97 10.34 30.80 -23.40
CA ASN A 97 9.96 31.04 -24.83
C ASN A 97 11.12 30.86 -25.85
N ASP A 98 11.03 30.31 -27.09
CA ASP A 98 10.02 29.80 -28.06
C ASP A 98 10.72 28.68 -28.93
N ILE A 99 10.09 27.77 -29.69
CA ILE A 99 9.69 27.90 -31.11
C ILE A 99 9.05 26.56 -31.58
N GLU A 100 7.94 26.67 -32.32
CA GLU A 100 7.22 25.62 -33.07
C GLU A 100 7.31 25.93 -34.58
N HIS A 101 7.39 24.93 -35.51
CA HIS A 101 6.78 24.99 -36.87
C HIS A 101 6.90 23.69 -37.73
N LYS A 102 5.71 23.21 -38.18
CA LYS A 102 5.27 22.64 -39.49
C LYS A 102 5.94 21.40 -40.14
N TYR A 103 5.11 20.40 -40.49
CA TYR A 103 4.55 20.18 -41.86
C TYR A 103 3.38 19.17 -41.86
N SER A 104 2.36 19.45 -42.68
CA SER A 104 1.15 18.65 -42.99
C SER A 104 0.95 18.55 -44.51
N ALA A 105 0.02 17.66 -44.94
CA ALA A 105 -0.58 17.47 -46.29
C ALA A 105 0.10 16.38 -47.16
N ASP A 106 -0.57 15.41 -47.82
CA ASP A 106 -1.99 15.13 -48.07
C ASP A 106 -2.22 13.63 -48.40
N MET A 107 -3.37 13.11 -47.97
CA MET A 107 -4.01 11.90 -48.52
C MET A 107 -4.86 12.30 -49.74
N VAL A 108 -4.79 11.52 -50.84
CA VAL A 108 -5.92 11.05 -51.69
C VAL A 108 -5.38 10.55 -53.06
N ALA A 109 -5.99 9.45 -53.53
CA ALA A 109 -5.93 8.84 -54.87
C ALA A 109 -4.91 7.71 -55.09
N TYR A 110 -5.29 6.47 -54.77
CA TYR A 110 -5.19 5.39 -55.77
C TYR A 110 -6.06 4.18 -55.41
N ASN A 111 -7.14 3.99 -56.16
CA ASN A 111 -7.77 2.68 -56.36
C ASN A 111 -8.11 2.61 -57.85
N GLN A 112 -7.41 1.77 -58.62
CA GLN A 112 -8.01 0.78 -59.55
C GLN A 112 -6.96 0.05 -60.42
N ASN A 113 -7.09 -1.29 -60.38
CA ASN A 113 -6.75 -2.31 -61.38
C ASN A 113 -5.30 -2.79 -61.61
N LEU A 114 -5.02 -3.94 -60.95
CA LEU A 114 -4.72 -5.26 -61.55
C LEU A 114 -3.78 -5.28 -62.78
N THR A 115 -2.66 -6.01 -62.73
CA THR A 115 -2.55 -7.42 -63.16
C THR A 115 -1.09 -7.91 -63.06
N GLN A 116 -0.90 -9.13 -62.56
CA GLN A 116 0.28 -10.01 -62.69
C GLN A 116 1.58 -9.66 -61.93
N LEU A 117 1.79 -10.32 -60.80
CA LEU A 117 2.87 -11.30 -60.67
C LEU A 117 2.61 -12.28 -59.51
N LYS A 118 2.32 -13.52 -59.90
CA LYS A 118 2.21 -14.70 -59.04
C LYS A 118 3.58 -15.02 -58.42
N LYS A 119 3.61 -15.32 -57.12
CA LYS A 119 4.02 -16.62 -56.54
C LYS A 119 4.42 -16.41 -55.08
N GLY A 120 3.54 -16.85 -54.19
CA GLY A 120 3.76 -16.85 -52.77
C GLY A 120 2.45 -17.10 -52.01
N THR A 121 1.54 -17.89 -52.57
CA THR A 121 0.39 -18.41 -51.86
C THR A 121 0.91 -19.31 -50.74
N ARG A 122 1.13 -18.76 -49.54
CA ARG A 122 0.95 -19.54 -48.33
C ARG A 122 -0.53 -19.49 -48.00
N SER A 123 -1.22 -20.50 -48.51
CA SER A 123 -2.51 -20.90 -47.99
C SER A 123 -2.27 -21.35 -46.55
N LEU A 124 -2.62 -20.50 -45.58
CA LEU A 124 -3.04 -20.98 -44.27
C LEU A 124 -4.54 -20.80 -44.26
N SER A 125 -5.23 -21.92 -44.42
CA SER A 125 -6.65 -22.01 -44.13
C SER A 125 -6.95 -23.42 -43.64
N PRO A 126 -7.98 -23.62 -42.83
CA PRO A 126 -8.47 -22.69 -41.80
C PRO A 126 -9.00 -23.45 -40.56
N ALA A 127 -9.62 -22.71 -39.63
CA ALA A 127 -10.61 -23.18 -38.64
C ALA A 127 -10.11 -23.26 -37.19
N VAL A 128 -10.08 -22.10 -36.53
CA VAL A 128 -10.54 -22.09 -35.13
C VAL A 128 -12.05 -22.37 -35.20
N GLN A 129 -12.43 -23.64 -35.18
CA GLN A 129 -13.81 -24.05 -35.00
C GLN A 129 -14.09 -24.02 -33.50
N THR A 130 -14.35 -22.85 -32.93
CA THR A 130 -14.77 -22.76 -31.52
C THR A 130 -16.29 -22.88 -31.46
N SER A 131 -16.80 -24.05 -31.10
CA SER A 131 -18.11 -24.18 -30.46
C SER A 131 -17.96 -23.69 -29.03
N TYR A 132 -17.89 -22.38 -28.83
CA TYR A 132 -17.84 -21.79 -27.50
C TYR A 132 -18.89 -20.72 -27.34
N ALA A 133 -19.65 -20.95 -26.29
CA ALA A 133 -20.96 -20.43 -26.06
C ALA A 133 -21.06 -20.20 -24.55
N SER A 134 -20.49 -19.10 -24.07
CA SER A 134 -20.57 -18.75 -22.66
C SER A 134 -21.92 -18.10 -22.37
N GLN A 135 -22.79 -18.80 -21.64
CA GLN A 135 -23.98 -18.21 -21.00
C GLN A 135 -23.53 -17.23 -19.91
N LEU A 136 -23.93 -15.97 -20.03
CA LEU A 136 -23.95 -15.03 -18.90
C LEU A 136 -25.25 -15.29 -18.13
N THR A 137 -25.18 -15.68 -16.86
CA THR A 137 -26.39 -15.88 -16.02
C THR A 137 -26.56 -14.76 -15.00
N SER A 138 -27.78 -14.62 -14.48
CA SER A 138 -28.28 -13.51 -13.66
C SER A 138 -27.58 -13.26 -12.31
N ASN A 139 -26.50 -13.98 -11.98
CA ASN A 139 -25.74 -13.83 -10.73
C ASN A 139 -24.37 -13.16 -10.91
N SER A 140 -24.03 -12.67 -12.11
CA SER A 140 -22.85 -11.83 -12.32
C SER A 140 -23.20 -10.34 -12.14
N PRO A 141 -22.47 -9.56 -11.32
CA PRO A 141 -22.88 -8.20 -10.97
C PRO A 141 -22.70 -7.21 -12.13
N THR A 142 -23.85 -6.71 -12.59
CA THR A 142 -24.13 -5.37 -13.16
C THR A 142 -23.43 -4.94 -14.45
N TYR A 143 -24.08 -5.13 -15.62
CA TYR A 143 -23.90 -4.29 -16.81
C TYR A 143 -25.21 -4.10 -17.60
N ASN A 144 -25.59 -2.84 -17.82
CA ASN A 144 -26.56 -2.42 -18.83
C ASN A 144 -25.78 -1.82 -20.01
N CYS A 145 -25.49 -2.62 -21.03
CA CYS A 145 -25.01 -2.13 -22.33
C CYS A 145 -26.22 -1.81 -23.21
N VAL A 146 -26.27 -0.59 -23.76
CA VAL A 146 -27.45 0.00 -24.43
C VAL A 146 -27.77 -0.63 -25.80
N ASP A 147 -26.89 -1.48 -26.35
CA ASP A 147 -27.17 -2.35 -27.51
C ASP A 147 -26.74 -3.82 -27.31
N CYS A 148 -26.41 -4.19 -26.06
CA CYS A 148 -26.26 -5.59 -25.63
C CYS A 148 -27.49 -5.99 -24.79
N SER A 149 -28.67 -5.53 -25.21
CA SER A 149 -29.92 -5.68 -24.47
C SER A 149 -30.53 -7.06 -24.66
N SER A 150 -29.85 -8.10 -24.19
CA SER A 150 -30.41 -9.38 -23.75
C SER A 150 -29.26 -10.28 -23.28
N GLN A 151 -29.43 -10.92 -22.13
CA GLN A 151 -28.43 -11.73 -21.41
C GLN A 151 -28.00 -13.03 -22.14
N ASP A 152 -28.15 -13.10 -23.47
CA ASP A 152 -28.33 -14.38 -24.17
C ASP A 152 -27.53 -14.52 -25.48
N HIS A 153 -26.67 -13.56 -25.84
CA HIS A 153 -25.85 -13.67 -27.06
C HIS A 153 -24.51 -14.35 -26.80
N TYR A 154 -24.12 -15.26 -27.70
CA TYR A 154 -22.81 -15.89 -27.67
C TYR A 154 -21.78 -15.04 -28.39
N TYR A 155 -20.62 -14.83 -27.76
CA TYR A 155 -19.52 -14.07 -28.32
C TYR A 155 -18.17 -14.78 -28.16
N GLY A 156 -17.25 -14.49 -29.08
CA GLY A 156 -15.84 -14.82 -28.98
C GLY A 156 -15.01 -13.55 -28.83
N ALA A 157 -14.05 -13.55 -27.91
CA ALA A 157 -13.11 -12.45 -27.69
C ALA A 157 -11.68 -12.90 -27.98
N PHE A 158 -10.94 -12.06 -28.70
CA PHE A 158 -9.59 -12.33 -29.18
C PHE A 158 -8.67 -11.15 -28.90
N LEU A 159 -7.50 -11.42 -28.33
CA LEU A 159 -6.44 -10.43 -28.21
C LEU A 159 -5.61 -10.41 -29.50
N LEU A 160 -5.39 -9.23 -30.05
CA LEU A 160 -4.59 -8.98 -31.25
C LEU A 160 -3.38 -8.10 -30.93
N ASN A 161 -2.19 -8.63 -31.21
CA ASN A 161 -0.93 -7.90 -31.07
C ASN A 161 -0.14 -7.92 -32.39
N ALA A 162 0.14 -6.73 -32.93
CA ALA A 162 0.92 -6.58 -34.15
C ALA A 162 2.41 -6.39 -33.84
N SER A 163 3.27 -7.08 -34.60
CA SER A 163 4.73 -6.95 -34.48
C SER A 163 5.30 -5.69 -35.15
N THR A 164 4.51 -5.04 -36.00
CA THR A 164 4.86 -3.83 -36.74
C THR A 164 3.64 -2.94 -36.95
N ASN A 165 3.86 -1.64 -37.12
CA ASN A 165 2.84 -0.71 -37.60
C ASN A 165 2.44 -1.06 -39.05
N ASP A 166 1.27 -1.65 -39.28
CA ASP A 166 0.83 -2.04 -40.63
C ASP A 166 -0.70 -2.15 -40.76
N TYR A 167 -1.18 -2.18 -42.00
CA TYR A 167 -2.56 -2.47 -42.34
C TYR A 167 -2.79 -3.97 -42.51
N TYR A 168 -3.84 -4.46 -41.85
CA TYR A 168 -4.25 -5.85 -41.87
C TYR A 168 -5.66 -5.97 -42.45
N ARG A 169 -5.86 -6.99 -43.27
CA ARG A 169 -7.19 -7.42 -43.73
C ARG A 169 -7.69 -8.50 -42.81
N VAL A 170 -8.83 -8.28 -42.17
CA VAL A 170 -9.52 -9.27 -41.33
C VAL A 170 -10.74 -9.79 -42.08
N SER A 171 -10.83 -11.11 -42.17
CA SER A 171 -11.94 -11.84 -42.79
C SER A 171 -12.49 -12.83 -41.78
N ILE A 172 -13.78 -12.70 -41.45
CA ILE A 172 -14.48 -13.56 -40.49
C ILE A 172 -15.63 -14.23 -41.21
N GLN A 173 -15.66 -15.56 -41.20
CA GLN A 173 -16.76 -16.35 -41.77
C GLN A 173 -17.50 -17.04 -40.65
N SER A 174 -18.82 -17.05 -40.64
CA SER A 174 -19.59 -17.68 -39.58
C SER A 174 -20.72 -18.57 -40.07
N SER A 175 -21.05 -19.59 -39.29
CA SER A 175 -22.22 -20.45 -39.50
C SER A 175 -23.55 -19.78 -39.14
N ALA A 176 -23.53 -18.60 -38.50
CA ALA A 176 -24.71 -17.81 -38.16
C ALA A 176 -24.46 -16.31 -38.41
N ALA A 177 -25.51 -15.49 -38.38
CA ALA A 177 -25.35 -14.05 -38.59
C ALA A 177 -24.59 -13.43 -37.41
N ILE A 178 -23.63 -12.54 -37.68
CA ILE A 178 -22.73 -11.96 -36.67
C ILE A 178 -22.65 -10.42 -36.70
N PHE A 179 -22.17 -9.85 -35.60
CA PHE A 179 -21.59 -8.51 -35.48
C PHE A 179 -20.13 -8.60 -35.06
N THR A 180 -19.34 -7.59 -35.44
CA THR A 180 -17.91 -7.53 -35.13
C THR A 180 -17.54 -6.15 -34.62
N TYR A 181 -16.80 -6.10 -33.52
CA TYR A 181 -16.34 -4.88 -32.86
C TYR A 181 -14.84 -4.96 -32.58
N LEU A 182 -14.14 -3.83 -32.68
CA LEU A 182 -12.72 -3.72 -32.39
C LEU A 182 -12.46 -2.55 -31.45
N TYR A 183 -11.60 -2.77 -30.46
CA TYR A 183 -11.24 -1.79 -29.45
C TYR A 183 -9.73 -1.60 -29.40
N ALA A 184 -9.28 -0.34 -29.26
CA ALA A 184 -7.90 -0.02 -28.90
C ALA A 184 -7.75 -0.11 -27.37
N SER A 185 -6.81 -0.95 -26.90
CA SER A 185 -6.53 -1.20 -25.48
C SER A 185 -7.75 -1.65 -24.65
N SER A 186 -7.61 -1.66 -23.32
CA SER A 186 -8.53 -2.29 -22.35
C SER A 186 -10.02 -2.02 -22.67
N PHE A 187 -10.75 -3.09 -22.99
CA PHE A 187 -12.21 -3.03 -23.16
C PHE A 187 -12.86 -2.83 -21.78
N LEU A 188 -13.59 -1.72 -21.61
CA LEU A 188 -14.44 -1.48 -20.46
C LEU A 188 -15.87 -1.87 -20.83
N PRO A 189 -16.42 -2.98 -20.31
CA PRO A 189 -17.78 -3.43 -20.67
C PRO A 189 -18.88 -2.41 -20.29
N SER A 190 -18.57 -1.45 -19.41
CA SER A 190 -19.45 -0.34 -19.00
C SER A 190 -19.60 0.78 -20.03
N ASP A 191 -18.67 0.89 -20.98
CA ASP A 191 -18.69 1.91 -22.02
C ASP A 191 -18.24 1.30 -23.35
N PRO A 192 -19.15 0.58 -24.05
CA PRO A 192 -18.83 -0.12 -25.28
C PRO A 192 -18.55 0.81 -26.47
N SER A 193 -18.68 2.13 -26.28
CA SER A 193 -18.36 3.16 -27.27
C SER A 193 -16.98 3.80 -27.05
N SER A 194 -16.46 3.73 -25.82
CA SER A 194 -15.11 4.17 -25.49
C SER A 194 -14.07 3.35 -26.25
N ASN A 195 -13.17 4.03 -26.94
CA ASN A 195 -12.06 3.45 -27.72
C ASN A 195 -12.47 2.43 -28.80
N GLN A 196 -13.75 2.38 -29.17
CA GLN A 196 -14.21 1.57 -30.30
C GLN A 196 -13.62 2.14 -31.59
N ILE A 197 -12.94 1.28 -32.35
CA ILE A 197 -12.36 1.64 -33.63
C ILE A 197 -13.41 1.38 -34.72
N PRO A 198 -13.82 2.40 -35.49
CA PRO A 198 -14.75 2.21 -36.60
C PRO A 198 -14.16 1.23 -37.62
N LEU A 199 -14.90 0.17 -37.93
CA LEU A 199 -14.50 -0.79 -38.94
C LEU A 199 -15.05 -0.36 -40.31
N THR A 200 -14.17 -0.11 -41.28
CA THR A 200 -14.58 0.12 -42.67
C THR A 200 -14.91 -1.23 -43.32
N ASN A 201 -16.17 -1.64 -43.17
CA ASN A 201 -16.67 -2.92 -43.69
C ASN A 201 -16.91 -2.83 -45.20
N THR A 202 -16.45 -3.82 -45.95
CA THR A 202 -16.52 -3.81 -47.43
C THR A 202 -17.54 -4.81 -47.99
N GLY A 203 -18.21 -5.58 -47.13
CA GLY A 203 -19.21 -6.58 -47.50
C GLY A 203 -20.56 -6.38 -46.81
N ILE A 204 -21.64 -6.72 -47.52
CA ILE A 204 -23.05 -6.60 -47.09
C ILE A 204 -23.56 -7.94 -46.48
N ASP A 205 -22.70 -8.96 -46.38
CA ASP A 205 -23.08 -10.30 -45.95
C ASP A 205 -23.09 -10.45 -44.42
N ILE A 206 -24.26 -10.77 -43.85
CA ILE A 206 -24.45 -10.90 -42.40
C ILE A 206 -23.75 -12.14 -41.80
N TYR A 207 -23.33 -13.10 -42.64
CA TYR A 207 -22.58 -14.30 -42.23
C TYR A 207 -21.06 -14.13 -42.39
N ASN A 208 -20.60 -13.08 -43.08
CA ASN A 208 -19.18 -12.87 -43.40
C ASN A 208 -18.77 -11.40 -43.21
N SER A 209 -17.94 -11.11 -42.20
CA SER A 209 -17.37 -9.77 -41.99
C SER A 209 -16.00 -9.64 -42.67
N ASN A 210 -15.80 -8.57 -43.45
CA ASN A 210 -14.53 -8.31 -44.14
C ASN A 210 -14.16 -6.82 -44.07
N PHE A 211 -13.09 -6.51 -43.33
CA PHE A 211 -12.69 -5.13 -43.07
C PHE A 211 -11.17 -4.99 -42.96
N PHE A 212 -10.68 -3.76 -43.13
CA PHE A 212 -9.27 -3.41 -43.00
C PHE A 212 -9.06 -2.64 -41.69
N ILE A 213 -7.95 -2.93 -41.00
CA ILE A 213 -7.58 -2.29 -39.73
C ILE A 213 -6.11 -1.92 -39.76
N TYR A 214 -5.76 -0.78 -39.17
CA TYR A 214 -4.37 -0.41 -38.93
C TYR A 214 -4.01 -0.75 -37.49
N LEU A 215 -3.01 -1.61 -37.32
CA LEU A 215 -2.52 -1.98 -35.99
C LEU A 215 -1.16 -1.35 -35.73
N GLN A 216 -1.00 -0.76 -34.55
CA GLN A 216 0.27 -0.22 -34.10
C GLN A 216 1.06 -1.27 -33.34
N ARG A 217 2.38 -1.25 -33.52
CA ARG A 217 3.36 -2.02 -32.79
C ARG A 217 3.28 -1.66 -31.30
N ASP A 218 3.41 -2.67 -30.46
CA ASP A 218 3.41 -2.56 -29.00
C ASP A 218 2.09 -2.03 -28.41
N MET A 219 1.02 -2.00 -29.21
CA MET A 219 -0.35 -1.70 -28.78
C MET A 219 -1.23 -2.97 -28.82
N GLN A 220 -2.07 -3.15 -27.81
CA GLN A 220 -3.00 -4.27 -27.70
C GLN A 220 -4.38 -3.89 -28.23
N TYR A 221 -5.02 -4.82 -28.95
CA TYR A 221 -6.37 -4.64 -29.46
C TYR A 221 -7.24 -5.84 -29.12
N ILE A 222 -8.51 -5.58 -28.83
CA ILE A 222 -9.49 -6.64 -28.52
C ILE A 222 -10.51 -6.70 -29.64
N LEU A 223 -10.61 -7.87 -30.28
CA LEU A 223 -11.60 -8.18 -31.30
C LEU A 223 -12.71 -9.01 -30.68
N ILE A 224 -13.95 -8.50 -30.75
CA ILE A 224 -15.15 -9.18 -30.28
C ILE A 224 -16.02 -9.56 -31.48
N VAL A 225 -16.39 -10.83 -31.56
CA VAL A 225 -17.30 -11.37 -32.57
C VAL A 225 -18.51 -11.94 -31.84
N THR A 226 -19.71 -11.45 -32.13
CA THR A 226 -20.93 -11.88 -31.44
C THR A 226 -22.01 -12.30 -32.43
N SER A 227 -22.84 -13.28 -32.07
CA SER A 227 -23.98 -13.65 -32.90
C SER A 227 -25.05 -12.55 -32.87
N ARG A 228 -25.84 -12.41 -33.95
CA ARG A 228 -26.96 -11.45 -33.99
C ARG A 228 -28.18 -11.97 -33.23
N ASN A 229 -28.38 -13.29 -33.22
CA ASN A 229 -29.53 -13.92 -32.60
C ASN A 229 -29.16 -14.43 -31.21
N ILE A 230 -29.99 -14.07 -30.23
CA ILE A 230 -29.95 -14.63 -28.88
C ILE A 230 -29.97 -16.17 -28.94
N PHE A 231 -29.20 -16.80 -28.07
CA PHE A 231 -29.07 -18.26 -27.88
C PHE A 231 -28.54 -19.05 -29.08
N THR A 232 -28.05 -18.40 -30.15
CA THR A 232 -27.53 -19.12 -31.31
C THR A 232 -26.02 -19.22 -31.25
N GLU A 233 -25.52 -20.43 -30.99
CA GLU A 233 -24.08 -20.72 -31.08
C GLU A 233 -23.62 -20.58 -32.52
N ALA A 234 -22.58 -19.77 -32.72
CA ALA A 234 -22.03 -19.50 -34.04
C ALA A 234 -20.59 -19.98 -34.06
N ILE A 235 -20.28 -20.89 -34.98
CA ILE A 235 -18.90 -21.22 -35.28
C ILE A 235 -18.40 -20.12 -36.22
N PHE A 236 -17.29 -19.50 -35.88
CA PHE A 236 -16.68 -18.47 -36.72
C PHE A 236 -15.22 -18.81 -37.01
N LEU A 237 -14.80 -18.48 -38.21
CA LEU A 237 -13.46 -18.64 -38.72
C LEU A 237 -12.85 -17.26 -38.92
N ILE A 238 -11.76 -16.96 -38.23
CA ILE A 238 -11.06 -15.67 -38.36
C ILE A 238 -9.78 -15.87 -39.16
N ASN A 239 -9.60 -15.04 -40.19
CA ASN A 239 -8.39 -14.99 -41.00
C ASN A 239 -7.88 -13.54 -41.05
N ILE A 240 -6.64 -13.32 -40.64
CA ILE A 240 -5.98 -12.01 -40.64
C ILE A 240 -4.77 -12.06 -41.58
N VAL A 241 -4.76 -11.19 -42.58
CA VAL A 241 -3.72 -11.14 -43.61
C VAL A 241 -3.09 -9.76 -43.64
N GLY A 242 -1.77 -9.68 -43.45
CA GLY A 242 -0.98 -8.46 -43.57
C GLY A 242 0.45 -8.78 -44.00
N SER A 243 1.33 -7.76 -44.06
CA SER A 243 2.72 -7.99 -44.50
C SER A 243 3.60 -8.62 -43.42
N ASN A 244 3.19 -8.54 -42.15
CA ASN A 244 3.93 -9.05 -40.98
C ASN A 244 3.04 -9.88 -40.03
N TYR A 245 3.66 -10.52 -39.03
CA TYR A 245 2.99 -11.42 -38.10
C TYR A 245 2.07 -10.68 -37.11
N VAL A 246 0.87 -11.23 -36.90
CA VAL A 246 -0.07 -10.85 -35.83
C VAL A 246 -0.30 -12.06 -34.95
N TYR A 247 -0.19 -11.86 -33.63
CA TYR A 247 -0.50 -12.88 -32.65
C TYR A 247 -1.98 -12.79 -32.27
N ILE A 248 -2.67 -13.94 -32.28
CA ILE A 248 -4.08 -14.07 -31.90
C ILE A 248 -4.17 -15.09 -30.76
N VAL A 249 -4.74 -14.69 -29.63
CA VAL A 249 -4.95 -15.58 -28.48
C VAL A 249 -6.45 -15.68 -28.18
N PRO A 250 -7.05 -16.89 -28.23
CA PRO A 250 -8.42 -17.11 -27.80
C PRO A 250 -8.52 -17.09 -26.27
N ILE A 251 -9.63 -16.58 -25.76
CA ILE A 251 -9.94 -16.56 -24.32
C ILE A 251 -10.99 -17.68 -24.09
N SER A 252 -10.62 -18.85 -23.49
CA SER A 252 -11.52 -20.04 -23.41
C SER A 252 -11.57 -20.77 -22.06
N ASN A 253 -12.69 -21.46 -21.76
CA ASN A 253 -12.97 -22.26 -20.54
C ASN A 253 -13.30 -23.78 -20.83
N ASN A 254 -12.48 -24.74 -20.36
CA ASN A 254 -12.71 -26.19 -19.97
C ASN A 254 -12.71 -27.42 -20.98
N TYR A 255 -11.82 -28.44 -20.78
CA TYR A 255 -11.85 -29.82 -21.38
C TYR A 255 -11.17 -30.97 -20.58
N SER A 256 -11.66 -32.21 -20.40
CA SER A 256 -10.87 -33.29 -19.70
C SER A 256 -9.94 -34.13 -20.63
N THR A 257 -8.78 -34.61 -20.13
CA THR A 257 -7.74 -35.39 -20.86
C THR A 257 -7.15 -36.54 -20.03
N THR A 258 -6.98 -37.71 -20.64
CA THR A 258 -6.36 -38.91 -20.01
C THR A 258 -5.24 -39.44 -20.91
N VAL A 259 -4.03 -39.65 -20.37
CA VAL A 259 -2.85 -40.08 -21.15
C VAL A 259 -2.06 -41.16 -20.40
N THR A 260 -1.66 -42.24 -21.10
CA THR A 260 -0.91 -43.37 -20.52
C THR A 260 0.48 -43.49 -21.13
N SER A 261 1.54 -43.48 -20.29
CA SER A 261 2.92 -43.86 -20.60
C SER A 261 3.77 -43.06 -21.63
N PRO A 262 3.71 -41.71 -21.68
CA PRO A 262 4.67 -40.89 -22.45
C PRO A 262 5.88 -40.45 -21.60
N SER A 263 7.07 -40.25 -22.19
CA SER A 263 8.24 -39.72 -21.47
C SER A 263 8.06 -38.27 -21.02
N THR A 264 7.38 -37.44 -21.82
CA THR A 264 6.99 -36.07 -21.43
C THR A 264 5.55 -35.79 -21.87
N THR A 265 4.74 -35.20 -20.99
CA THR A 265 3.38 -34.77 -21.32
C THR A 265 3.16 -33.32 -20.92
N THR A 266 2.63 -32.53 -21.84
CA THR A 266 2.16 -31.17 -21.56
C THR A 266 0.70 -31.07 -21.95
N VAL A 267 -0.15 -30.66 -21.01
CA VAL A 267 -1.58 -30.53 -21.23
C VAL A 267 -2.02 -29.13 -20.79
N THR A 268 -2.84 -28.48 -21.61
CA THR A 268 -3.26 -27.09 -21.38
C THR A 268 -4.76 -26.98 -21.21
N SER A 269 -5.16 -26.30 -20.14
CA SER A 269 -6.53 -25.99 -19.73
C SER A 269 -7.49 -27.17 -19.59
N PRO A 270 -7.10 -28.33 -19.02
CA PRO A 270 -8.01 -29.45 -19.00
C PRO A 270 -8.89 -29.51 -17.73
N SER A 271 -10.22 -29.64 -17.78
CA SER A 271 -11.05 -29.81 -16.57
C SER A 271 -10.56 -30.97 -15.68
N THR A 272 -10.12 -32.07 -16.26
CA THR A 272 -9.48 -33.16 -15.51
C THR A 272 -8.30 -33.71 -16.29
N ALA A 273 -7.18 -33.97 -15.63
CA ALA A 273 -5.98 -34.59 -16.20
C ALA A 273 -5.62 -35.85 -15.41
N ILE A 274 -5.61 -37.00 -16.06
CA ILE A 274 -5.16 -38.27 -15.46
C ILE A 274 -3.99 -38.81 -16.28
N VAL A 275 -2.81 -38.91 -15.65
CA VAL A 275 -1.59 -39.35 -16.32
C VAL A 275 -0.89 -40.46 -15.54
N THR A 276 -0.53 -41.54 -16.21
CA THR A 276 0.13 -42.70 -15.57
C THR A 276 1.53 -42.94 -16.12
N SER A 277 2.51 -43.05 -15.22
CA SER A 277 3.93 -43.36 -15.50
C SER A 277 4.66 -42.45 -16.49
N PRO A 278 4.59 -41.10 -16.37
CA PRO A 278 5.40 -40.19 -17.18
C PRO A 278 6.74 -39.85 -16.51
N ASP A 279 7.81 -39.53 -17.24
CA ASP A 279 9.03 -39.00 -16.57
C ASP A 279 8.77 -37.56 -16.09
N THR A 280 8.15 -36.72 -16.93
CA THR A 280 7.75 -35.36 -16.58
C THR A 280 6.33 -35.04 -17.05
N THR A 281 5.55 -34.42 -16.17
CA THR A 281 4.19 -33.94 -16.47
C THR A 281 4.04 -32.47 -16.14
N THR A 282 3.46 -31.72 -17.08
CA THR A 282 3.07 -30.32 -16.88
C THR A 282 1.62 -30.14 -17.29
N VAL A 283 0.78 -29.73 -16.34
CA VAL A 283 -0.65 -29.45 -16.55
C VAL A 283 -0.94 -28.01 -16.14
N THR A 284 -1.63 -27.28 -17.00
CA THR A 284 -1.96 -25.87 -16.75
C THR A 284 -3.47 -25.67 -16.68
N SER A 285 -3.92 -24.96 -15.65
CA SER A 285 -5.31 -24.64 -15.31
C SER A 285 -6.31 -25.81 -15.33
N PRO A 286 -6.04 -26.93 -14.63
CA PRO A 286 -7.02 -28.01 -14.55
C PRO A 286 -7.99 -27.87 -13.38
N SER A 287 -9.19 -28.48 -13.38
CA SER A 287 -9.93 -28.60 -12.11
C SER A 287 -9.31 -29.69 -11.24
N THR A 288 -8.96 -30.83 -11.84
CA THR A 288 -8.35 -31.95 -11.09
C THR A 288 -7.20 -32.58 -11.85
N THR A 289 -6.04 -32.76 -11.21
CA THR A 289 -4.88 -33.48 -11.76
C THR A 289 -4.52 -34.68 -10.90
N THR A 290 -4.39 -35.85 -11.51
CA THR A 290 -3.91 -37.07 -10.85
C THR A 290 -2.77 -37.67 -11.65
N VAL A 291 -1.59 -37.80 -11.02
CA VAL A 291 -0.40 -38.39 -11.65
C VAL A 291 0.18 -39.51 -10.79
N THR A 292 0.44 -40.66 -11.40
CA THR A 292 1.04 -41.80 -10.69
C THR A 292 2.44 -42.11 -11.19
N SER A 293 3.40 -42.18 -10.26
CA SER A 293 4.82 -42.51 -10.47
C SER A 293 5.59 -41.61 -11.45
N PRO A 294 5.48 -40.26 -11.36
CA PRO A 294 6.31 -39.39 -12.19
C PRO A 294 7.71 -39.15 -11.59
N SER A 295 8.70 -38.70 -12.35
CA SER A 295 9.88 -38.06 -11.72
C SER A 295 9.55 -36.62 -11.33
N THR A 296 8.85 -35.88 -12.20
CA THR A 296 8.43 -34.49 -11.93
C THR A 296 6.98 -34.25 -12.33
N ALA A 297 6.19 -33.70 -11.39
CA ALA A 297 4.80 -33.30 -11.61
C ALA A 297 4.62 -31.80 -11.35
N ILE A 298 4.21 -31.06 -12.38
CA ILE A 298 3.96 -29.61 -12.30
C ILE A 298 2.50 -29.33 -12.66
N ALA A 299 1.77 -28.73 -11.75
CA ALA A 299 0.40 -28.27 -11.94
C ALA A 299 0.28 -26.76 -11.65
N THR A 300 -0.36 -26.02 -12.53
CA THR A 300 -0.60 -24.58 -12.34
C THR A 300 -2.09 -24.28 -12.31
N SER A 301 -2.53 -23.56 -11.29
CA SER A 301 -3.93 -23.27 -10.93
C SER A 301 -4.88 -24.49 -10.98
N PRO A 302 -4.55 -25.63 -10.33
CA PRO A 302 -5.46 -26.76 -10.22
C PRO A 302 -6.53 -26.52 -9.12
N ASP A 303 -7.74 -27.08 -9.14
CA ASP A 303 -8.51 -27.13 -7.87
C ASP A 303 -7.93 -28.23 -6.98
N THR A 304 -7.67 -29.42 -7.53
CA THR A 304 -7.06 -30.53 -6.80
C THR A 304 -5.88 -31.14 -7.55
N THR A 305 -4.77 -31.37 -6.85
CA THR A 305 -3.61 -32.12 -7.37
C THR A 305 -3.28 -33.30 -6.48
N THR A 306 -3.17 -34.49 -7.07
CA THR A 306 -2.75 -35.71 -6.39
C THR A 306 -1.59 -36.35 -7.14
N ALA A 307 -0.44 -36.52 -6.47
CA ALA A 307 0.74 -37.16 -7.03
C ALA A 307 1.23 -38.29 -6.11
N THR A 308 1.47 -39.48 -6.67
CA THR A 308 1.97 -40.64 -5.89
C THR A 308 3.36 -41.05 -6.35
N SER A 309 4.31 -41.13 -5.41
CA SER A 309 5.73 -41.41 -5.63
C SER A 309 6.47 -40.50 -6.64
N PRO A 310 6.31 -39.16 -6.59
CA PRO A 310 7.09 -38.24 -7.42
C PRO A 310 8.49 -37.98 -6.83
N ASP A 311 9.52 -37.63 -7.62
CA ASP A 311 10.71 -36.99 -7.02
C ASP A 311 10.39 -35.55 -6.64
N THR A 312 9.77 -34.80 -7.56
CA THR A 312 9.38 -33.40 -7.33
C THR A 312 7.92 -33.17 -7.69
N THR A 313 7.16 -32.53 -6.79
CA THR A 313 5.81 -32.03 -7.07
C THR A 313 5.77 -30.52 -6.87
N THR A 314 5.28 -29.80 -7.88
CA THR A 314 5.06 -28.36 -7.80
C THR A 314 3.63 -28.05 -8.21
N ALA A 315 2.84 -27.53 -7.26
CA ALA A 315 1.50 -27.03 -7.50
C ALA A 315 1.46 -25.52 -7.22
N THR A 316 0.81 -24.76 -8.09
CA THR A 316 0.64 -23.30 -7.90
C THR A 316 -0.84 -22.94 -7.90
N SER A 317 -1.28 -22.21 -6.89
CA SER A 317 -2.69 -21.92 -6.54
C SER A 317 -3.64 -23.15 -6.56
N PRO A 318 -3.30 -24.27 -5.89
CA PRO A 318 -4.25 -25.38 -5.73
C PRO A 318 -5.33 -25.07 -4.69
N ASP A 319 -6.54 -25.62 -4.75
CA ASP A 319 -7.36 -25.72 -3.54
C ASP A 319 -6.80 -26.82 -2.64
N THR A 320 -6.58 -28.01 -3.17
CA THR A 320 -6.02 -29.15 -2.43
C THR A 320 -4.81 -29.75 -3.15
N THR A 321 -3.72 -29.98 -2.44
CA THR A 321 -2.58 -30.75 -2.95
C THR A 321 -2.24 -31.92 -2.03
N THR A 322 -2.17 -33.13 -2.58
CA THR A 322 -1.73 -34.33 -1.86
C THR A 322 -0.58 -35.00 -2.60
N ALA A 323 0.55 -35.15 -1.93
CA ALA A 323 1.72 -35.86 -2.47
C ALA A 323 2.17 -36.97 -1.51
N THR A 324 2.28 -38.20 -2.01
CA THR A 324 2.75 -39.34 -1.20
C THR A 324 4.15 -39.78 -1.61
N SER A 325 5.07 -39.83 -0.64
CA SER A 325 6.50 -40.12 -0.83
C SER A 325 7.25 -39.23 -1.84
N PRO A 326 7.06 -37.89 -1.84
CA PRO A 326 7.87 -37.00 -2.67
C PRO A 326 9.30 -36.82 -2.11
N ASN A 327 10.32 -36.58 -2.95
CA ASN A 327 11.58 -36.01 -2.43
C ASN A 327 11.38 -34.52 -2.09
N THR A 328 10.75 -33.76 -2.98
CA THR A 328 10.45 -32.33 -2.82
C THR A 328 8.99 -32.03 -3.14
N ALA A 329 8.29 -31.33 -2.23
CA ALA A 329 6.91 -30.89 -2.43
C ALA A 329 6.80 -29.37 -2.27
N ILE A 330 6.35 -28.68 -3.33
CA ILE A 330 6.19 -27.23 -3.36
C ILE A 330 4.73 -26.93 -3.71
N ALA A 331 4.00 -26.26 -2.82
CA ALA A 331 2.63 -25.81 -3.07
C ALA A 331 2.53 -24.31 -2.80
N THR A 332 2.37 -23.50 -3.84
CA THR A 332 2.13 -22.06 -3.65
C THR A 332 0.62 -21.82 -3.63
N SER A 333 0.15 -21.16 -2.59
CA SER A 333 -1.25 -20.79 -2.33
C SER A 333 -2.27 -21.92 -2.27
N PRO A 334 -1.98 -23.04 -1.57
CA PRO A 334 -2.97 -24.08 -1.32
C PRO A 334 -4.03 -23.64 -0.31
N SER A 335 -5.30 -23.96 -0.54
CA SER A 335 -6.31 -23.98 0.53
C SER A 335 -6.03 -25.12 1.54
N THR A 336 -5.49 -26.25 1.08
CA THR A 336 -5.05 -27.39 1.91
C THR A 336 -3.90 -28.14 1.22
N ALA A 337 -2.82 -28.44 1.95
CA ALA A 337 -1.70 -29.23 1.43
C ALA A 337 -1.34 -30.36 2.40
N THR A 338 -1.11 -31.56 1.85
CA THR A 338 -0.72 -32.75 2.64
C THR A 338 0.40 -33.49 1.92
N ALA A 339 1.55 -33.64 2.57
CA ALA A 339 2.67 -34.42 2.06
C ALA A 339 3.08 -35.48 3.09
N THR A 340 3.20 -36.74 2.67
CA THR A 340 3.64 -37.84 3.54
C THR A 340 5.05 -38.28 3.16
N SER A 341 5.97 -38.23 4.14
CA SER A 341 7.40 -38.54 4.00
C SER A 341 8.23 -37.68 3.01
N PRO A 342 8.05 -36.34 2.93
CA PRO A 342 8.91 -35.47 2.12
C PRO A 342 10.30 -35.24 2.75
N SER A 343 11.33 -35.02 1.94
CA SER A 343 12.62 -34.49 2.42
C SER A 343 12.57 -32.97 2.61
N ILE A 344 11.81 -32.25 1.76
CA ILE A 344 11.62 -30.78 1.81
C ILE A 344 10.17 -30.44 1.45
N THR A 345 9.50 -29.58 2.24
CA THR A 345 8.14 -29.07 1.98
C THR A 345 8.10 -27.54 2.04
N THR A 346 7.56 -26.88 1.02
CA THR A 346 7.41 -25.40 0.98
C THR A 346 5.97 -25.03 0.61
N VAL A 347 5.29 -24.27 1.48
CA VAL A 347 3.91 -23.78 1.28
C VAL A 347 3.86 -22.25 1.32
N THR A 348 3.20 -21.58 0.35
CA THR A 348 3.20 -20.09 0.26
C THR A 348 1.81 -19.50 0.01
N SER A 349 1.03 -19.11 1.02
CA SER A 349 -0.35 -18.58 0.86
C SER A 349 -0.44 -17.11 0.45
N THR A 350 -1.27 -16.77 -0.55
CA THR A 350 -1.68 -15.38 -0.86
C THR A 350 -2.93 -14.95 -0.09
N SER A 351 -2.97 -13.66 0.24
CA SER A 351 -3.82 -12.99 1.23
C SER A 351 -5.28 -12.71 0.83
N THR A 352 -6.17 -12.80 1.83
CA THR A 352 -7.37 -11.97 1.94
C THR A 352 -7.08 -10.70 2.76
N THR A 353 -7.61 -9.58 2.24
CA THR A 353 -7.84 -8.23 2.80
C THR A 353 -7.14 -7.80 4.10
N THR A 354 -6.41 -6.69 4.00
CA THR A 354 -5.90 -5.87 5.12
C THR A 354 -7.03 -5.11 5.83
N SER A 355 -7.72 -5.76 6.74
CA SER A 355 -8.30 -5.07 7.89
C SER A 355 -7.35 -5.25 9.08
N SER A 356 -7.02 -4.17 9.79
CA SER A 356 -6.50 -4.28 11.15
C SER A 356 -7.33 -5.33 11.91
N PRO A 357 -6.73 -6.25 12.70
CA PRO A 357 -7.49 -7.19 13.51
C PRO A 357 -8.62 -6.48 14.26
N SER A 358 -9.84 -7.01 14.17
CA SER A 358 -10.96 -6.53 14.97
C SER A 358 -10.86 -7.15 16.36
N ILE A 359 -10.21 -6.44 17.28
CA ILE A 359 -10.04 -6.91 18.65
C ILE A 359 -11.31 -6.60 19.44
N PRO A 360 -11.94 -7.58 20.13
CA PRO A 360 -13.09 -7.30 20.97
C PRO A 360 -12.76 -6.25 22.04
N THR A 361 -13.67 -5.29 22.27
CA THR A 361 -13.44 -4.21 23.25
C THR A 361 -13.27 -4.71 24.70
N ASN A 362 -13.79 -5.91 24.99
CA ASN A 362 -13.62 -6.62 26.27
C ASN A 362 -12.46 -7.62 26.28
N ALA A 363 -11.67 -7.72 25.21
CA ALA A 363 -10.54 -8.63 25.12
C ALA A 363 -9.56 -8.45 26.28
N ARG A 364 -8.95 -9.56 26.69
CA ARG A 364 -7.92 -9.62 27.71
C ARG A 364 -6.73 -10.38 27.15
N TRP A 365 -5.57 -10.15 27.75
CA TRP A 365 -4.35 -10.84 27.39
C TRP A 365 -3.77 -11.48 28.64
N SER A 366 -3.17 -12.65 28.47
CA SER A 366 -2.35 -13.29 29.49
C SER A 366 -1.38 -12.24 30.06
N GLN A 367 -1.24 -12.17 31.38
CA GLN A 367 -0.29 -11.24 32.00
C GLN A 367 1.16 -11.74 31.91
N ASN A 368 1.35 -13.06 31.74
CA ASN A 368 2.65 -13.65 31.53
C ASN A 368 2.88 -13.82 30.02
N ALA A 369 3.88 -13.14 29.49
CA ALA A 369 4.29 -13.28 28.11
C ALA A 369 5.27 -14.45 27.89
N VAL A 370 5.31 -14.89 26.64
CA VAL A 370 6.32 -15.81 26.10
C VAL A 370 7.33 -14.99 25.29
N THR A 371 8.62 -15.25 25.49
CA THR A 371 9.66 -14.66 24.65
C THR A 371 9.68 -15.38 23.31
N VAL A 372 9.46 -14.64 22.22
CA VAL A 372 9.35 -15.17 20.85
C VAL A 372 10.50 -14.75 19.93
N ALA A 373 11.32 -13.79 20.38
CA ALA A 373 12.58 -13.43 19.73
C ALA A 373 13.55 -12.83 20.77
N GLY A 374 14.85 -13.09 20.63
CA GLY A 374 15.88 -12.68 21.59
C GLY A 374 15.97 -13.59 22.83
N ASP A 375 17.01 -13.37 23.65
CA ASP A 375 17.42 -14.30 24.72
C ASP A 375 17.49 -13.69 26.13
N ASN A 376 17.11 -12.41 26.30
CA ASN A 376 17.28 -11.63 27.54
C ASN A 376 18.72 -11.26 27.93
N ILE A 377 19.73 -11.62 27.15
CA ILE A 377 21.14 -11.33 27.45
C ILE A 377 21.64 -10.20 26.56
N GLY A 378 21.22 -10.23 25.30
CA GLY A 378 21.64 -9.27 24.30
C GLY A 378 22.97 -9.66 23.65
N GLY A 379 23.03 -9.47 22.33
CA GLY A 379 24.19 -9.82 21.55
C GLY A 379 23.85 -9.89 20.06
N ASN A 380 24.75 -10.50 19.27
CA ASN A 380 24.63 -10.57 17.82
C ASN A 380 24.45 -12.00 17.27
N GLY A 381 24.30 -12.99 18.17
CA GLY A 381 23.95 -14.37 17.82
C GLY A 381 22.65 -14.46 17.02
N THR A 382 22.38 -15.64 16.46
CA THR A 382 21.17 -15.90 15.66
C THR A 382 19.91 -15.87 16.53
N ASP A 383 20.02 -16.25 17.80
CA ASP A 383 18.98 -16.21 18.82
C ASP A 383 18.94 -14.89 19.61
N GLN A 384 19.83 -13.93 19.31
CA GLN A 384 20.02 -12.71 20.10
C GLN A 384 19.58 -11.44 19.36
N LEU A 385 19.13 -10.46 20.13
CA LEU A 385 18.84 -9.09 19.70
C LEU A 385 19.65 -8.10 20.55
N LEU A 386 19.93 -6.90 20.06
CA LEU A 386 20.63 -5.85 20.82
C LEU A 386 19.90 -4.50 20.68
N TRP A 387 19.20 -4.12 21.76
CA TRP A 387 18.31 -2.97 21.84
C TRP A 387 17.31 -2.88 20.67
N PRO A 388 16.52 -3.94 20.41
CA PRO A 388 15.52 -3.90 19.35
C PRO A 388 14.55 -2.72 19.56
N ASP A 389 14.04 -2.12 18.48
CA ASP A 389 13.16 -0.94 18.55
C ASP A 389 11.77 -1.24 17.95
N GLY A 390 11.63 -1.13 16.63
CA GLY A 390 10.39 -1.41 15.90
C GLY A 390 10.22 -2.87 15.51
N LEU A 391 8.97 -3.28 15.35
CA LEU A 391 8.59 -4.62 14.89
C LEU A 391 7.36 -4.56 13.98
N THR A 392 7.23 -5.56 13.12
CA THR A 392 6.00 -5.82 12.35
C THR A 392 5.74 -7.31 12.31
N VAL A 393 4.46 -7.70 12.27
CA VAL A 393 4.02 -9.10 12.20
C VAL A 393 3.22 -9.30 10.92
N ASP A 394 3.52 -10.37 10.20
CA ASP A 394 2.83 -10.70 8.96
C ASP A 394 1.54 -11.54 9.19
N GLY A 395 0.89 -11.95 8.10
CA GLY A 395 -0.34 -12.74 8.18
C GLY A 395 -0.16 -14.19 8.66
N ASN A 396 1.08 -14.66 8.75
CA ASN A 396 1.49 -16.01 9.13
C ASN A 396 2.14 -16.04 10.53
N GLN A 397 2.04 -14.95 11.30
CA GLN A 397 2.70 -14.78 12.60
C GLN A 397 4.24 -14.77 12.50
N THR A 398 4.79 -14.47 11.32
CA THR A 398 6.22 -14.18 11.17
C THR A 398 6.50 -12.76 11.64
N ILE A 399 7.50 -12.62 12.49
CA ILE A 399 7.89 -11.36 13.14
C ILE A 399 9.15 -10.84 12.46
N PHE A 400 9.15 -9.57 12.08
CA PHE A 400 10.34 -8.85 11.63
C PHE A 400 10.69 -7.77 12.65
N VAL A 401 11.93 -7.80 13.12
CA VAL A 401 12.38 -6.93 14.21
C VAL A 401 13.55 -6.07 13.73
N ALA A 402 13.48 -4.77 13.98
CA ALA A 402 14.61 -3.86 13.81
C ALA A 402 15.59 -4.05 14.97
N ASP A 403 16.69 -4.74 14.70
CA ASP A 403 17.75 -5.03 15.65
C ASP A 403 18.77 -3.87 15.61
N TYR A 404 18.44 -2.81 16.32
CA TYR A 404 19.01 -1.47 16.22
C TYR A 404 20.55 -1.45 16.27
N GLU A 405 21.17 -1.95 17.33
CA GLU A 405 22.64 -1.89 17.48
C GLU A 405 23.37 -2.86 16.55
N ASN A 406 22.72 -3.97 16.18
CA ASN A 406 23.31 -4.95 15.27
C ASN A 406 23.14 -4.55 13.80
N ASN A 407 22.48 -3.43 13.50
CA ASN A 407 22.35 -2.87 12.16
C ASN A 407 21.73 -3.87 11.15
N ARG A 408 20.67 -4.55 11.59
CA ARG A 408 20.01 -5.60 10.80
C ARG A 408 18.51 -5.65 11.07
N ILE A 409 17.76 -6.21 10.12
CA ILE A 409 16.40 -6.68 10.35
C ILE A 409 16.42 -8.20 10.42
N VAL A 410 15.81 -8.75 11.44
CA VAL A 410 15.82 -10.19 11.70
C VAL A 410 14.39 -10.71 11.76
N GLN A 411 14.17 -11.85 11.08
CA GLN A 411 12.91 -12.55 10.97
C GLN A 411 12.86 -13.72 11.97
N TRP A 412 11.75 -13.88 12.68
CA TRP A 412 11.42 -15.07 13.47
C TRP A 412 10.07 -15.64 13.07
N ASN A 413 9.98 -16.96 12.92
CA ASN A 413 8.70 -17.66 12.91
C ASN A 413 8.38 -18.16 14.34
N ILE A 414 7.11 -18.48 14.59
CA ILE A 414 6.57 -18.72 15.95
C ILE A 414 7.27 -19.86 16.72
N ASP A 415 7.87 -20.82 16.02
CA ASP A 415 8.56 -21.97 16.61
C ASP A 415 10.08 -21.92 16.45
N ASP A 416 10.62 -20.86 15.83
CA ASP A 416 12.04 -20.76 15.56
C ASP A 416 12.80 -20.32 16.82
N SER A 417 13.78 -21.13 17.23
CA SER A 417 14.71 -20.74 18.30
C SER A 417 15.78 -19.75 17.82
N ASN A 418 15.93 -19.56 16.51
CA ASN A 418 16.94 -18.71 15.89
C ASN A 418 16.30 -17.80 14.84
N GLY A 419 16.71 -16.54 14.83
CA GLY A 419 16.32 -15.57 13.83
C GLY A 419 17.13 -15.67 12.56
N LEU A 420 16.49 -15.33 11.45
CA LEU A 420 17.09 -15.21 10.13
C LEU A 420 17.32 -13.73 9.81
N VAL A 421 18.56 -13.34 9.52
CA VAL A 421 18.85 -11.97 9.05
C VAL A 421 18.33 -11.82 7.63
N VAL A 422 17.36 -10.93 7.43
CA VAL A 422 16.69 -10.71 6.14
C VAL A 422 17.09 -9.40 5.47
N ALA A 423 17.61 -8.44 6.24
CA ALA A 423 18.17 -7.19 5.71
C ALA A 423 19.33 -6.70 6.58
N GLY A 424 20.33 -6.07 5.97
CA GLY A 424 21.54 -5.61 6.65
C GLY A 424 22.44 -6.77 7.10
N GLY A 425 23.05 -6.66 8.28
CA GLY A 425 23.92 -7.72 8.84
C GLY A 425 25.35 -7.75 8.29
N HIS A 426 25.70 -6.82 7.39
CA HIS A 426 27.05 -6.67 6.83
C HIS A 426 27.86 -5.57 7.54
N GLY A 427 27.62 -5.40 8.84
CA GLY A 427 28.18 -4.33 9.67
C GLY A 427 27.51 -2.96 9.44
N PRO A 428 27.78 -1.98 10.33
CA PRO A 428 27.24 -0.63 10.20
C PRO A 428 27.82 0.05 8.95
N GLY A 429 26.95 0.69 8.17
CA GLY A 429 27.38 1.46 7.01
C GLY A 429 26.23 1.90 6.12
N ASN A 430 26.57 2.58 5.02
CA ASN A 430 25.61 3.21 4.12
C ASN A 430 25.51 2.52 2.74
N LYS A 431 26.21 1.40 2.53
CA LYS A 431 26.04 0.60 1.30
C LYS A 431 24.61 0.07 1.22
N LEU A 432 24.17 -0.34 0.02
CA LEU A 432 22.81 -0.84 -0.19
C LEU A 432 22.54 -2.17 0.53
N ASN A 433 23.58 -2.93 0.87
CA ASN A 433 23.49 -4.13 1.67
C ASN A 433 23.77 -3.91 3.17
N GLN A 434 23.93 -2.66 3.61
CA GLN A 434 24.20 -2.30 5.00
C GLN A 434 23.06 -1.43 5.54
N LEU A 435 22.84 -1.51 6.85
CA LEU A 435 21.99 -0.59 7.59
C LEU A 435 22.86 0.13 8.62
N TYR A 436 22.34 1.21 9.19
CA TYR A 436 22.94 1.87 10.33
C TYR A 436 21.84 2.33 11.28
N HIS A 437 21.72 1.62 12.41
CA HIS A 437 20.69 1.85 13.43
C HIS A 437 19.27 1.87 12.86
N PRO A 438 18.77 0.77 12.25
CA PRO A 438 17.39 0.71 11.81
C PRO A 438 16.47 0.76 13.03
N ILE A 439 15.44 1.60 12.99
CA ILE A 439 14.54 1.79 14.13
C ILE A 439 13.14 1.22 13.91
N ASP A 440 12.71 1.08 12.65
CA ASP A 440 11.35 0.69 12.32
C ASP A 440 11.29 -0.03 10.98
N VAL A 441 10.30 -0.91 10.85
CA VAL A 441 10.11 -1.76 9.68
C VAL A 441 8.63 -2.01 9.43
N SER A 442 8.21 -1.90 8.18
CA SER A 442 6.85 -2.19 7.72
C SER A 442 6.88 -3.20 6.57
N ILE A 443 5.86 -4.06 6.48
CA ILE A 443 5.76 -5.04 5.38
C ILE A 443 4.96 -4.41 4.24
N ASP A 444 5.57 -4.32 3.06
CA ASP A 444 4.87 -4.12 1.79
C ASP A 444 4.48 -5.50 1.23
N LYS A 445 3.23 -5.89 1.47
CA LYS A 445 2.69 -7.18 1.05
C LYS A 445 2.55 -7.30 -0.46
N ASP A 446 2.34 -6.18 -1.15
CA ASP A 446 2.08 -6.17 -2.58
C ASP A 446 3.34 -6.52 -3.38
N THR A 447 4.52 -6.18 -2.85
CA THR A 447 5.82 -6.52 -3.45
C THR A 447 6.58 -7.59 -2.68
N ASN A 448 6.01 -8.14 -1.62
CA ASN A 448 6.69 -9.03 -0.67
C ASN A 448 8.05 -8.45 -0.24
N SER A 449 8.03 -7.24 0.31
CA SER A 449 9.23 -6.50 0.70
C SER A 449 9.09 -5.87 2.07
N LEU A 450 10.22 -5.51 2.67
CA LEU A 450 10.28 -4.70 3.87
C LEU A 450 10.55 -3.25 3.48
N ILE A 451 9.81 -2.32 4.07
CA ILE A 451 10.14 -0.90 4.06
C ILE A 451 10.83 -0.60 5.39
N ILE A 452 12.06 -0.12 5.34
CA ILE A 452 12.95 -0.03 6.49
C ILE A 452 13.32 1.43 6.73
N CYS A 453 13.12 1.86 7.96
CA CYS A 453 13.53 3.16 8.49
C CYS A 453 14.99 3.08 8.94
N ASP A 454 15.93 3.37 8.03
CA ASP A 454 17.38 3.29 8.26
C ASP A 454 17.89 4.62 8.86
N TYR A 455 17.53 4.84 10.12
CA TYR A 455 17.63 6.13 10.81
C TYR A 455 19.04 6.73 10.79
N GLY A 456 20.08 5.94 11.10
CA GLY A 456 21.45 6.43 11.14
C GLY A 456 21.97 6.90 9.77
N ASN A 457 21.45 6.32 8.69
CA ASN A 457 21.77 6.72 7.32
C ASN A 457 20.82 7.78 6.75
N LYS A 458 19.79 8.21 7.50
CA LYS A 458 18.79 9.20 7.09
C LYS A 458 18.12 8.83 5.77
N ARG A 459 17.67 7.57 5.65
CA ARG A 459 17.02 7.07 4.44
C ARG A 459 15.92 6.07 4.78
N VAL A 460 15.04 5.86 3.82
CA VAL A 460 14.06 4.77 3.83
C VAL A 460 14.40 3.82 2.67
N LEU A 461 14.52 2.53 2.98
CA LEU A 461 14.86 1.48 2.02
C LEU A 461 13.66 0.58 1.77
N GLN A 462 13.56 0.04 0.55
CA GLN A 462 12.78 -1.16 0.26
C GLN A 462 13.74 -2.34 0.16
N TRP A 463 13.41 -3.46 0.80
CA TRP A 463 14.21 -4.67 0.76
C TRP A 463 13.33 -5.86 0.40
N SER A 464 13.55 -6.44 -0.78
CA SER A 464 12.76 -7.59 -1.25
C SER A 464 13.01 -8.82 -0.38
N LEU A 465 11.94 -9.52 0.01
CA LEU A 465 12.02 -10.80 0.71
C LEU A 465 12.14 -11.99 -0.26
N GLN A 466 12.29 -11.72 -1.56
CA GLN A 466 12.53 -12.78 -2.55
C GLN A 466 13.91 -13.42 -2.36
N SER A 467 13.98 -14.73 -2.57
CA SER A 467 15.22 -15.50 -2.47
C SER A 467 16.31 -14.93 -3.40
N GLY A 468 17.53 -14.76 -2.88
CA GLY A 468 18.66 -14.20 -3.62
C GLY A 468 18.80 -12.67 -3.54
N THR A 469 17.87 -11.97 -2.89
CA THR A 469 18.03 -10.54 -2.60
C THR A 469 19.20 -10.32 -1.64
N THR A 470 20.14 -9.45 -2.00
CA THR A 470 21.38 -9.19 -1.23
C THR A 470 21.52 -7.73 -0.79
N GLN A 471 20.68 -6.83 -1.29
CA GLN A 471 20.72 -5.41 -1.00
C GLN A 471 19.33 -4.78 -1.16
N GLY A 472 19.11 -3.66 -0.47
CA GLY A 472 17.90 -2.86 -0.60
C GLY A 472 18.01 -1.76 -1.67
N GLU A 473 16.87 -1.15 -1.96
CA GLU A 473 16.71 -0.02 -2.87
C GLU A 473 16.31 1.23 -2.06
N ILE A 474 16.95 2.37 -2.36
CA ILE A 474 16.64 3.63 -1.66
C ILE A 474 15.34 4.18 -2.22
N LEU A 475 14.32 4.25 -1.36
CA LEU A 475 13.05 4.91 -1.67
C LEU A 475 13.13 6.41 -1.37
N LEU A 476 13.67 6.76 -0.21
CA LEU A 476 13.81 8.15 0.25
C LEU A 476 15.21 8.38 0.78
N SER A 477 15.85 9.47 0.35
CA SER A 477 17.18 9.90 0.82
C SER A 477 17.08 11.23 1.58
N GLY A 478 17.99 11.47 2.52
CA GLY A 478 17.99 12.67 3.36
C GLY A 478 16.78 12.79 4.29
N THR A 479 16.08 11.68 4.53
CA THR A 479 14.85 11.63 5.31
C THR A 479 15.16 11.15 6.73
N PHE A 480 14.91 12.00 7.72
CA PHE A 480 15.06 11.67 9.14
C PHE A 480 13.85 10.88 9.61
N CYS A 481 13.85 9.59 9.31
CA CYS A 481 12.78 8.68 9.68
C CYS A 481 12.90 8.26 11.16
N SER A 482 11.92 8.64 11.97
CA SER A 482 11.80 8.32 13.41
C SER A 482 10.67 7.33 13.72
N GLY A 483 9.91 6.97 12.69
CA GLY A 483 8.83 6.00 12.66
C GLY A 483 8.24 5.95 11.26
N LEU A 484 7.66 4.82 10.92
CA LEU A 484 7.27 4.46 9.57
C LEU A 484 5.88 3.82 9.57
N ALA A 485 5.04 4.17 8.59
CA ALA A 485 3.86 3.37 8.28
C ALA A 485 3.55 3.38 6.78
N LEU A 486 2.80 2.38 6.35
CA LEU A 486 2.24 2.28 5.01
C LEU A 486 0.71 2.32 5.10
N ASP A 487 0.07 3.02 4.17
CA ASP A 487 -1.38 2.90 3.98
C ASP A 487 -1.74 1.84 2.94
N GLN A 488 -3.04 1.63 2.73
CA GLN A 488 -3.57 0.67 1.75
C GLN A 488 -3.28 1.06 0.28
N GLN A 489 -2.88 2.31 0.02
CA GLN A 489 -2.45 2.79 -1.28
C GLN A 489 -0.92 2.75 -1.42
N ARG A 490 -0.24 2.09 -0.48
CA ARG A 490 1.23 1.98 -0.36
C ARG A 490 1.93 3.31 -0.12
N ASN A 491 1.25 4.40 0.24
CA ASN A 491 1.93 5.64 0.58
C ASN A 491 2.77 5.44 1.85
N ILE A 492 3.97 6.01 1.86
CA ILE A 492 4.92 5.94 2.96
C ILE A 492 4.71 7.16 3.85
N TYR A 493 4.45 6.93 5.13
CA TYR A 493 4.37 7.97 6.14
C TYR A 493 5.59 7.89 7.03
N VAL A 494 6.25 9.02 7.21
CA VAL A 494 7.48 9.12 8.01
C VAL A 494 7.31 10.22 9.04
N SER A 495 7.46 9.90 10.31
CA SER A 495 7.63 10.91 11.36
C SER A 495 9.10 11.31 11.46
N SER A 496 9.36 12.53 11.94
CA SER A 496 10.72 12.98 12.18
C SER A 496 10.89 13.68 13.52
N THR A 497 11.85 13.20 14.32
CA THR A 497 12.29 13.90 15.54
C THR A 497 13.07 15.18 15.26
N GLU A 498 13.56 15.37 14.03
CA GLU A 498 14.33 16.54 13.61
C GLU A 498 13.45 17.64 13.03
N THR A 499 12.51 17.28 12.14
CA THR A 499 11.59 18.27 11.54
C THR A 499 10.28 18.44 12.32
N PHE A 500 10.01 17.58 13.30
CA PHE A 500 8.82 17.64 14.17
C PHE A 500 7.50 17.54 13.39
N GLU A 501 7.46 16.69 12.37
CA GLU A 501 6.31 16.52 11.49
C GLU A 501 6.15 15.06 11.07
N VAL A 502 5.02 14.77 10.42
CA VAL A 502 4.81 13.55 9.64
C VAL A 502 4.62 13.92 8.18
N THR A 503 5.43 13.30 7.33
CA THR A 503 5.42 13.53 5.89
C THR A 503 4.97 12.27 5.17
N ARG A 504 4.00 12.41 4.28
CA ARG A 504 3.50 11.36 3.40
C ARG A 504 4.16 11.45 2.03
N TYR A 505 4.67 10.32 1.54
CA TYR A 505 5.27 10.16 0.22
C TYR A 505 4.46 9.14 -0.57
N GLN A 506 4.13 9.47 -1.82
CA GLN A 506 3.59 8.47 -2.75
C GLN A 506 4.73 7.55 -3.22
N MET A 507 4.46 6.26 -3.43
CA MET A 507 5.49 5.34 -3.93
C MET A 507 6.12 5.84 -5.23
N GLY A 508 7.45 5.83 -5.28
CA GLY A 508 8.23 6.36 -6.41
C GLY A 508 8.37 7.89 -6.45
N SER A 509 7.73 8.62 -5.53
CA SER A 509 7.92 10.07 -5.37
C SER A 509 8.85 10.38 -4.21
N THR A 510 9.80 11.30 -4.43
CA THR A 510 10.62 11.89 -3.38
C THR A 510 10.02 13.19 -2.82
N ASN A 511 8.98 13.73 -3.47
CA ASN A 511 8.26 14.90 -2.99
C ASN A 511 7.22 14.46 -1.96
N GLY A 512 7.46 14.81 -0.70
CA GLY A 512 6.56 14.55 0.40
C GLY A 512 5.53 15.66 0.62
N THR A 513 4.40 15.31 1.21
CA THR A 513 3.39 16.24 1.73
C THR A 513 3.34 16.14 3.24
N ILE A 514 3.49 17.24 3.96
CA ILE A 514 3.30 17.27 5.41
C ILE A 514 1.82 17.03 5.71
N VAL A 515 1.52 16.00 6.50
CA VAL A 515 0.15 15.59 6.85
C VAL A 515 -0.17 15.75 8.33
N ALA A 516 0.84 15.93 9.18
CA ALA A 516 0.69 16.28 10.59
C ALA A 516 1.93 17.06 11.06
N GLY A 517 1.75 18.03 11.97
CA GLY A 517 2.85 18.84 12.48
C GLY A 517 3.32 19.91 11.48
N GLY A 518 4.64 20.09 11.35
CA GLY A 518 5.26 21.04 10.41
C GLY A 518 5.31 22.49 10.90
N ASN A 519 4.86 22.76 12.13
CA ASN A 519 4.85 24.09 12.73
C ASN A 519 5.90 24.25 13.85
N GLY A 520 7.00 23.50 13.73
CA GLY A 520 8.09 23.46 14.70
C GLY A 520 7.77 22.66 15.98
N ALA A 521 8.76 22.60 16.87
CA ALA A 521 8.64 21.88 18.12
C ALA A 521 7.77 22.64 19.14
N GLY A 522 6.78 21.99 19.75
CA GLY A 522 5.94 22.64 20.74
C GLY A 522 4.81 21.78 21.31
N LEU A 523 3.91 22.43 22.05
CA LEU A 523 2.76 21.81 22.71
C LEU A 523 1.43 22.07 21.99
N GLY A 524 1.43 22.94 20.98
CA GLY A 524 0.24 23.27 20.19
C GLY A 524 -0.38 22.04 19.52
N LEU A 525 -1.65 22.13 19.14
CA LEU A 525 -2.35 21.02 18.47
C LEU A 525 -1.86 20.81 17.02
N ASN A 526 -1.14 21.76 16.46
CA ASN A 526 -0.45 21.69 15.17
C ASN A 526 1.07 21.43 15.29
N GLN A 527 1.57 21.09 16.48
CA GLN A 527 2.99 20.91 16.78
C GLN A 527 3.25 19.57 17.46
N PHE A 528 4.47 19.06 17.29
CA PHE A 528 4.97 17.88 17.99
C PHE A 528 6.22 18.20 18.80
N ARG A 529 6.61 17.29 19.70
CA ARG A 529 7.92 17.27 20.31
C ARG A 529 8.46 15.84 20.36
N TRP A 530 9.38 15.58 19.44
CA TRP A 530 9.92 14.25 19.14
C TRP A 530 8.81 13.23 18.80
N PRO A 531 8.11 13.42 17.68
CA PRO A 531 7.19 12.39 17.18
C PRO A 531 8.01 11.14 16.83
N THR A 532 7.55 9.96 17.28
CA THR A 532 8.28 8.70 17.09
C THR A 532 7.42 7.74 16.27
N TYR A 533 6.63 6.89 16.91
CA TYR A 533 5.78 5.94 16.21
C TYR A 533 4.56 6.61 15.59
N LEU A 534 4.08 6.03 14.50
CA LEU A 534 2.86 6.45 13.85
C LEU A 534 2.05 5.25 13.33
N PHE A 535 0.74 5.44 13.18
CA PHE A 535 -0.18 4.49 12.58
C PHE A 535 -1.13 5.23 11.64
N VAL A 536 -1.47 4.63 10.52
CA VAL A 536 -2.42 5.19 9.55
C VAL A 536 -3.60 4.26 9.43
N ASP A 537 -4.80 4.76 9.73
CA ASP A 537 -6.03 3.97 9.62
C ASP A 537 -6.56 3.93 8.17
N ALA A 538 -7.60 3.12 7.94
CA ALA A 538 -8.22 2.97 6.61
C ALA A 538 -8.86 4.28 6.08
N ASN A 539 -9.13 5.25 6.95
CA ASN A 539 -9.63 6.58 6.58
C ASN A 539 -8.48 7.58 6.37
N GLN A 540 -7.23 7.11 6.30
CA GLN A 540 -6.01 7.91 6.23
C GLN A 540 -5.84 8.89 7.39
N ASN A 541 -6.45 8.63 8.55
CA ASN A 541 -6.11 9.38 9.75
C ASN A 541 -4.74 8.93 10.25
N VAL A 542 -3.90 9.89 10.64
CA VAL A 542 -2.56 9.65 11.14
C VAL A 542 -2.57 9.80 12.67
N TYR A 543 -2.19 8.72 13.35
CA TYR A 543 -2.00 8.69 14.80
C TYR A 543 -0.50 8.75 15.08
N VAL A 544 -0.08 9.61 16.00
CA VAL A 544 1.36 9.86 16.25
C VAL A 544 1.63 9.90 17.74
N SER A 545 2.65 9.15 18.17
CA SER A 545 3.20 9.24 19.52
C SER A 545 4.09 10.47 19.64
N ASP A 546 3.54 11.49 20.29
CA ASP A 546 4.22 12.74 20.62
C ASP A 546 4.98 12.57 21.94
N LYS A 547 6.13 11.90 21.85
CA LYS A 547 6.84 11.27 22.96
C LYS A 547 7.08 12.23 24.13
N VAL A 548 7.64 13.41 23.89
CA VAL A 548 8.03 14.32 24.98
C VAL A 548 6.82 15.03 25.58
N ASN A 549 5.77 15.21 24.79
CA ASN A 549 4.53 15.81 25.26
C ASN A 549 3.61 14.82 25.97
N ASN A 550 4.02 13.55 26.08
CA ASN A 550 3.29 12.48 26.78
C ASN A 550 1.84 12.32 26.28
N ARG A 551 1.64 12.43 24.96
CA ARG A 551 0.33 12.33 24.31
C ARG A 551 0.39 11.52 23.02
N VAL A 552 -0.73 10.95 22.62
CA VAL A 552 -0.97 10.47 21.26
C VAL A 552 -1.97 11.42 20.61
N MET A 553 -1.65 11.83 19.40
CA MET A 553 -2.42 12.81 18.66
C MET A 553 -2.90 12.20 17.34
N LYS A 554 -4.13 12.51 16.93
CA LYS A 554 -4.75 12.06 15.67
C LYS A 554 -4.96 13.26 14.74
N TRP A 555 -4.57 13.12 13.48
CA TRP A 555 -4.87 14.05 12.40
C TRP A 555 -5.74 13.37 11.36
N SER A 556 -6.82 14.04 10.97
CA SER A 556 -7.59 13.67 9.78
C SER A 556 -7.00 14.31 8.54
N ILE A 557 -7.29 13.74 7.38
CA ILE A 557 -6.81 14.26 6.10
C ILE A 557 -7.17 15.75 5.92
N GLY A 558 -6.17 16.58 5.62
CA GLY A 558 -6.33 18.03 5.43
C GLY A 558 -6.50 18.86 6.72
N ALA A 559 -6.47 18.24 7.91
CA ALA A 559 -6.58 18.95 9.17
C ALA A 559 -5.37 19.86 9.42
N GLN A 560 -5.64 21.09 9.89
CA GLN A 560 -4.58 22.06 10.25
C GLN A 560 -4.02 21.81 11.66
N GLU A 561 -4.82 21.18 12.52
CA GLU A 561 -4.52 20.82 13.90
C GLU A 561 -5.00 19.39 14.15
N GLY A 562 -4.31 18.67 15.03
CA GLY A 562 -4.69 17.36 15.49
C GLY A 562 -5.54 17.42 16.75
N ILE A 563 -6.06 16.28 17.15
CA ILE A 563 -6.76 16.10 18.42
C ILE A 563 -5.97 15.16 19.33
N VAL A 564 -5.94 15.46 20.63
CA VAL A 564 -5.37 14.56 21.63
C VAL A 564 -6.32 13.37 21.82
N VAL A 565 -5.88 12.17 21.45
CA VAL A 565 -6.68 10.94 21.58
C VAL A 565 -6.23 10.06 22.75
N ALA A 566 -5.04 10.30 23.29
CA ALA A 566 -4.59 9.71 24.56
C ALA A 566 -3.58 10.61 25.27
N GLY A 567 -3.60 10.59 26.61
CA GLY A 567 -2.66 11.31 27.47
C GLY A 567 -2.78 12.84 27.43
N GLY A 568 -1.64 13.53 27.61
CA GLY A 568 -1.57 14.99 27.73
C GLY A 568 -1.81 15.53 29.15
N ARG A 569 -1.66 16.86 29.33
CA ARG A 569 -1.71 17.52 30.66
C ARG A 569 -3.07 17.40 31.37
N ALA A 570 -4.16 17.27 30.63
CA ALA A 570 -5.51 17.15 31.18
C ALA A 570 -5.92 15.71 31.52
N MET A 571 -5.20 14.71 31.02
CA MET A 571 -5.51 13.27 31.20
C MET A 571 -4.25 12.55 31.68
N THR A 572 -3.95 12.69 32.98
CA THR A 572 -2.66 12.27 33.55
C THR A 572 -2.50 10.75 33.65
N LYS A 573 -1.22 10.32 33.58
CA LYS A 573 -0.59 9.00 33.84
C LYS A 573 0.09 8.30 32.65
N MET A 574 0.17 8.88 31.46
CA MET A 574 1.06 8.34 30.40
C MET A 574 2.41 9.06 30.41
N SER A 575 3.49 8.34 30.11
CA SER A 575 4.87 8.80 30.13
C SER A 575 5.63 8.20 28.95
N THR A 576 6.19 9.07 28.10
CA THR A 576 6.98 8.72 26.91
C THR A 576 6.30 7.67 26.02
N PRO A 577 5.12 7.97 25.43
CA PRO A 577 4.45 7.04 24.52
C PRO A 577 5.37 6.67 23.35
N ARG A 578 5.38 5.38 22.99
CA ARG A 578 6.18 4.80 21.89
C ARG A 578 5.24 4.11 20.89
N GLY A 579 5.46 2.82 20.62
CA GLY A 579 4.64 2.03 19.70
C GLY A 579 3.16 2.22 19.95
N LEU A 580 2.40 2.31 18.86
CA LEU A 580 0.96 2.50 18.93
C LEU A 580 0.29 1.71 17.80
N PHE A 581 -0.94 1.27 18.05
CA PHE A 581 -1.75 0.55 17.07
C PHE A 581 -3.22 0.95 17.23
N VAL A 582 -3.95 1.04 16.12
CA VAL A 582 -5.39 1.30 16.15
C VAL A 582 -6.09 0.15 15.43
N ASP A 583 -7.00 -0.50 16.15
CA ASP A 583 -7.78 -1.61 15.60
C ASP A 583 -8.92 -1.12 14.70
N ALA A 584 -9.62 -2.05 14.04
CA ALA A 584 -10.73 -1.71 13.16
C ALA A 584 -11.93 -1.05 13.87
N SER A 585 -12.01 -1.15 15.20
CA SER A 585 -13.05 -0.50 16.03
C SER A 585 -12.68 0.94 16.43
N GLY A 586 -11.46 1.40 16.09
CA GLY A 586 -10.93 2.68 16.54
C GLY A 586 -10.34 2.65 17.94
N THR A 587 -10.17 1.48 18.55
CA THR A 587 -9.52 1.32 19.85
C THR A 587 -8.01 1.51 19.68
N LEU A 588 -7.45 2.40 20.49
CA LEU A 588 -6.04 2.75 20.47
C LEU A 588 -5.27 1.96 21.54
N TYR A 589 -4.18 1.33 21.13
CA TYR A 589 -3.22 0.64 21.98
C TYR A 589 -1.91 1.43 21.96
N VAL A 590 -1.33 1.68 23.12
CA VAL A 590 -0.13 2.52 23.24
C VAL A 590 0.87 1.90 24.22
N VAL A 591 2.12 1.78 23.80
CA VAL A 591 3.24 1.52 24.70
C VAL A 591 3.50 2.77 25.54
N ASP A 592 3.15 2.70 26.83
CA ASP A 592 3.44 3.70 27.85
C ASP A 592 4.83 3.40 28.44
N ALA A 593 5.87 3.64 27.64
CA ALA A 593 7.22 3.11 27.87
C ALA A 593 7.83 3.58 29.19
N GLY A 594 7.58 4.81 29.60
CA GLY A 594 8.10 5.36 30.86
C GLY A 594 7.50 4.68 32.09
N ASN A 595 6.35 4.02 31.93
CA ASN A 595 5.66 3.25 32.96
C ASN A 595 5.67 1.73 32.69
N GLN A 596 6.45 1.25 31.72
CA GLN A 596 6.69 -0.17 31.46
C GLN A 596 5.43 -1.01 31.21
N ARG A 597 4.49 -0.47 30.43
CA ARG A 597 3.17 -1.09 30.23
C ARG A 597 2.56 -0.73 28.88
N VAL A 598 1.52 -1.47 28.51
CA VAL A 598 0.67 -1.13 27.36
C VAL A 598 -0.70 -0.69 27.87
N LEU A 599 -1.19 0.43 27.33
CA LEU A 599 -2.50 0.99 27.61
C LEU A 599 -3.46 0.73 26.44
N ARG A 600 -4.72 0.44 26.75
CA ARG A 600 -5.86 0.46 25.82
C ARG A 600 -6.73 1.68 26.09
N TRP A 601 -7.05 2.42 25.03
CA TRP A 601 -7.94 3.56 24.99
C TRP A 601 -9.11 3.27 24.05
N LEU A 602 -10.30 3.11 24.63
CA LEU A 602 -11.53 3.06 23.84
C LEU A 602 -11.84 4.47 23.32
N GLU A 603 -12.54 4.56 22.19
CA GLU A 603 -12.97 5.84 21.63
C GLU A 603 -13.77 6.66 22.67
N GLY A 604 -13.40 7.92 22.86
CA GLY A 604 -14.02 8.81 23.84
C GLY A 604 -13.65 8.55 25.31
N ALA A 605 -12.81 7.55 25.61
CA ALA A 605 -12.34 7.31 26.97
C ALA A 605 -11.51 8.51 27.49
N LYS A 606 -11.63 8.80 28.80
CA LYS A 606 -10.84 9.84 29.47
C LYS A 606 -9.51 9.33 30.04
N GLN A 607 -9.33 8.01 30.09
CA GLN A 607 -8.15 7.37 30.64
C GLN A 607 -7.93 6.01 29.97
N GLY A 608 -6.67 5.61 29.87
CA GLY A 608 -6.28 4.29 29.39
C GLY A 608 -6.42 3.22 30.46
N SER A 609 -6.80 2.02 30.04
CA SER A 609 -6.74 0.82 30.87
C SER A 609 -5.43 0.10 30.63
N VAL A 610 -4.72 -0.28 31.69
CA VAL A 610 -3.53 -1.15 31.57
C VAL A 610 -4.00 -2.53 31.14
N ILE A 611 -3.41 -3.06 30.06
CA ILE A 611 -3.75 -4.39 29.54
C ILE A 611 -2.63 -5.42 29.76
N VAL A 612 -1.36 -5.00 29.73
CA VAL A 612 -0.20 -5.82 30.11
C VAL A 612 0.90 -4.93 30.70
N GLY A 613 1.82 -5.54 31.44
CA GLY A 613 2.93 -4.84 32.09
C GLY A 613 2.51 -4.01 33.29
N GLY A 614 3.35 -3.05 33.70
CA GLY A 614 3.11 -2.21 34.89
C GLY A 614 3.46 -2.89 36.22
N ASN A 615 4.12 -4.05 36.18
CA ASN A 615 4.55 -4.82 37.35
C ASN A 615 6.00 -4.50 37.78
N GLY A 616 6.44 -3.26 37.51
CA GLY A 616 7.82 -2.80 37.72
C GLY A 616 8.75 -3.10 36.55
N ILE A 617 9.93 -2.47 36.58
CA ILE A 617 11.03 -2.72 35.63
C ILE A 617 11.66 -4.06 35.98
N GLY A 618 11.80 -4.94 34.99
CA GLY A 618 12.48 -6.22 35.16
C GLY A 618 12.33 -7.11 33.93
N ASN A 619 12.81 -8.34 34.01
CA ASN A 619 12.85 -9.32 32.92
C ASN A 619 11.94 -10.55 33.16
N GLN A 620 11.12 -10.54 34.20
CA GLN A 620 10.11 -11.59 34.44
C GLN A 620 9.05 -11.58 33.33
N GLN A 621 8.25 -12.65 33.22
CA GLN A 621 7.27 -12.82 32.15
C GLN A 621 6.19 -11.72 32.09
N ASN A 622 5.88 -11.11 33.23
CA ASN A 622 4.88 -10.04 33.35
C ASN A 622 5.51 -8.65 33.55
N GLN A 623 6.83 -8.53 33.36
CA GLN A 623 7.59 -7.29 33.48
C GLN A 623 8.17 -6.89 32.12
N LEU A 624 8.32 -5.58 31.93
CA LEU A 624 8.91 -4.96 30.75
C LEU A 624 9.99 -3.98 31.20
N ASN A 625 10.92 -3.67 30.31
CA ASN A 625 11.99 -2.71 30.50
C ASN A 625 12.24 -1.91 29.22
N SER A 626 11.79 -0.66 29.24
CA SER A 626 11.79 0.29 28.13
C SER A 626 11.18 -0.31 26.87
N PRO A 627 9.90 -0.72 26.88
CA PRO A 627 9.26 -1.26 25.69
C PRO A 627 9.14 -0.18 24.61
N MET A 628 9.36 -0.56 23.35
CA MET A 628 9.42 0.37 22.22
C MET A 628 8.24 0.14 21.26
N GLY A 629 8.37 -0.79 20.30
CA GLY A 629 7.32 -1.13 19.36
C GLY A 629 6.24 -2.06 19.93
N LEU A 630 5.06 -2.04 19.30
CA LEU A 630 4.00 -3.03 19.52
C LEU A 630 3.34 -3.40 18.18
N ALA A 631 2.91 -4.65 18.04
CA ALA A 631 2.09 -5.10 16.91
C ALA A 631 1.10 -6.18 17.35
N PHE A 632 0.10 -6.45 16.51
CA PHE A 632 -0.86 -7.53 16.70
C PHE A 632 -0.82 -8.47 15.49
N ASP A 633 -0.99 -9.76 15.75
CA ASP A 633 -1.29 -10.72 14.68
C ASP A 633 -2.80 -10.71 14.33
N ARG A 634 -3.19 -11.57 13.38
CA ARG A 634 -4.59 -11.71 12.96
C ARG A 634 -5.49 -12.34 14.03
N GLN A 635 -4.91 -13.09 14.96
CA GLN A 635 -5.60 -13.74 16.07
C GLN A 635 -5.86 -12.76 17.23
N GLY A 636 -5.17 -11.62 17.24
CA GLY A 636 -5.25 -10.62 18.31
C GLY A 636 -4.21 -10.82 19.42
N ASN A 637 -3.22 -11.70 19.22
CA ASN A 637 -2.08 -11.78 20.12
C ASN A 637 -1.23 -10.51 19.97
N MET A 638 -0.72 -10.03 21.09
CA MET A 638 0.04 -8.80 21.15
C MET A 638 1.53 -9.08 21.26
N TYR A 639 2.34 -8.44 20.43
CA TYR A 639 3.79 -8.51 20.44
C TYR A 639 4.35 -7.18 20.88
N VAL A 640 5.26 -7.18 21.84
CA VAL A 640 5.87 -5.96 22.39
C VAL A 640 7.39 -6.10 22.33
N VAL A 641 8.07 -5.13 21.71
CA VAL A 641 9.54 -5.05 21.79
C VAL A 641 9.92 -4.59 23.17
N ASP A 642 10.55 -5.47 23.94
CA ASP A 642 11.05 -5.22 25.30
C ASP A 642 12.54 -4.86 25.23
N SER A 643 12.81 -3.65 24.76
CA SER A 643 14.11 -3.24 24.17
C SER A 643 15.30 -3.42 25.10
N PHE A 644 15.20 -2.99 26.35
CA PHE A 644 16.32 -3.09 27.31
C PHE A 644 16.47 -4.48 27.92
N ASN A 645 15.50 -5.36 27.67
CA ASN A 645 15.64 -6.79 27.91
C ASN A 645 15.98 -7.55 26.63
N HIS A 646 16.31 -6.89 25.52
CA HIS A 646 16.86 -7.54 24.32
C HIS A 646 15.95 -8.63 23.74
N ARG A 647 14.64 -8.45 23.80
CA ARG A 647 13.67 -9.47 23.38
C ARG A 647 12.38 -8.91 22.80
N VAL A 648 11.57 -9.78 22.20
CA VAL A 648 10.16 -9.54 21.88
C VAL A 648 9.29 -10.48 22.72
N GLN A 649 8.29 -9.90 23.40
CA GLN A 649 7.35 -10.60 24.26
C GLN A 649 5.99 -10.73 23.55
N GLN A 650 5.46 -11.95 23.45
CA GLN A 650 4.10 -12.21 23.00
C GLN A 650 3.17 -12.41 24.20
N PHE A 651 2.06 -11.69 24.22
CA PHE A 651 0.94 -11.88 25.13
C PHE A 651 -0.25 -12.46 24.35
N SER A 652 -0.67 -13.67 24.71
CA SER A 652 -1.80 -14.33 24.06
C SER A 652 -3.13 -13.68 24.47
N ILE A 653 -4.05 -13.57 23.52
CA ILE A 653 -5.44 -13.16 23.82
C ILE A 653 -6.17 -14.28 24.57
N GLU A 654 -7.01 -13.91 25.55
CA GLU A 654 -7.78 -14.84 26.41
C GLU A 654 -9.21 -15.11 25.91
#